data_AF-A0A2W1NLG4-F1
#
_entry.id   AF-A0A2W1NLG4-F1
#
_cell.length_a   1.000
_cell.length_b   1.000
_cell.length_c   1.000
_cell.angle_alpha   90.00
_cell.angle_beta   90.00
_cell.angle_gamma   90.00
#
_symmetry.space_group_name_H-M   'P 1'
#
loop_
_entity.id
_entity.type
_entity.pdbx_description
1 polymer ?
#
loop_
_entity_poly.entity_id
_entity_poly.type
_entity_poly.pdbx_seq_one_letter_code
_entity_poly.pdbx_strand_id
1 'polypeptide(L)'
;MIKQRLTQGWEHHRGSLGGAWEVWRQDKLQNHYNVPWHGVELPHSYNALDVLDPDGKYYQGQGWYRTRLNVNNPYPGGRTLLHFEGAGQRSDVYVYTEKVGSHLGGYDEFTVDITDAAESARAIERYNGLTPVAVGCDNSRDLETIPSDASDFNLYGGLYRYVNLVYVPAVSLRTVHVQSDLAEDHGTCRIAVRAELYNPKQLHDELQMTVRLSDGNGQEVAVFDMQAAPWEGMQQLAEHELAQPELWSPDRPYLYRCTVEVRSRAAGQESFTALTEAFGVRRFEFVKHGPFMLNGERLLLRGTHRHEDHAGVGPAMTEDMIRTEMQLIKDMGANFIRLGHYQQSRIVLDLCDQLGLLVWEEIPWCRGGLGGESYRQQCRDMLTAMIEQHYNHPSIILWGLGNENDWECDFDYFDQEEIRAFMKELHELSHRLDPSRLTAIRRCEFCKDIIDVYSPSIWAGWYRGIYTDYEESSRQAMENVDRFFHMEWGADNLATRHVEKTFTGFEFLTSSGGSTDERDGDYLLTGGEPRVSRDGDWSETYFCEMIDWYLKSQEKMDWLTGAAQWAFKDFATPVRPDSPIPYLNMKGIIERDFTKKEAYYVYQSYWTEKPMVRIYGHTMPVRWGRDGERKSMKVYSNCTEAELFLNGVSLGVKRRDSQDFPAAGLRWETVLKCGTNQLRVVASKNGVTVSDELSFEYQTERWGEPAEIKLSAKTQADGTILVEALASDANGVLCADAANFVRFGLTGDGKLIDRQGTVRGSSLIQLTNGRARIVVDPAGGSAASVPLSGFVSASGPASGAKPAAAAGAAVVGAQASGAAAGVSAGAGAALAAAGSAAGGAGVGGGARASGAVAGASASADATLAAASVAGTGAAAGAGAAMTAAGSAAGGADVGGGAPASAAGAAASARAKTAAAGHTGQGGTGQETAVNVTLGRRRLVSVVSVASSGLPTAFITV
;
A
#
# COMPACT_ATOMS: atom_id res chain seq x y z
N MET A 1 -26.79 12.39 -6.62
CA MET A 1 -26.06 11.62 -5.60
C MET A 1 -25.36 12.60 -4.69
N ILE A 2 -25.28 12.29 -3.39
CA ILE A 2 -24.42 13.00 -2.42
C ILE A 2 -23.56 11.92 -1.76
N LYS A 3 -22.23 12.05 -1.80
CA LYS A 3 -21.25 11.12 -1.22
C LYS A 3 -20.45 11.84 -0.13
N GLN A 4 -20.34 11.25 1.06
CA GLN A 4 -19.58 11.79 2.19
C GLN A 4 -18.68 10.71 2.80
N ARG A 5 -17.35 10.92 2.77
CA ARG A 5 -16.37 10.09 3.50
C ARG A 5 -16.65 10.15 5.01
N LEU A 6 -16.75 8.99 5.66
CA LEU A 6 -17.00 8.82 7.09
C LEU A 6 -15.69 8.64 7.85
N THR A 7 -14.84 9.68 7.91
CA THR A 7 -13.52 9.58 8.53
C THR A 7 -13.54 9.67 10.06
N GLN A 8 -14.48 10.40 10.67
CA GLN A 8 -14.48 10.71 12.11
C GLN A 8 -15.63 10.06 12.89
N GLY A 9 -15.44 9.95 14.21
CA GLY A 9 -16.48 9.46 15.12
C GLY A 9 -16.63 7.94 15.15
N TRP A 10 -15.58 7.20 14.78
CA TRP A 10 -15.52 5.74 14.89
C TRP A 10 -14.84 5.29 16.18
N GLU A 11 -15.31 4.17 16.69
CA GLU A 11 -14.66 3.40 17.75
C GLU A 11 -14.32 2.01 17.21
N HIS A 12 -13.14 1.48 17.56
CA HIS A 12 -12.66 0.17 17.14
C HIS A 12 -12.35 -0.74 18.34
N HIS A 13 -12.59 -2.04 18.18
CA HIS A 13 -12.24 -3.12 19.09
C HIS A 13 -11.55 -4.25 18.32
N ARG A 14 -10.30 -4.61 18.69
CA ARG A 14 -9.60 -5.77 18.12
C ARG A 14 -9.88 -7.02 18.95
N GLY A 15 -10.53 -8.01 18.34
CA GLY A 15 -11.02 -9.21 19.00
C GLY A 15 -12.40 -9.62 18.50
N SER A 16 -12.77 -10.86 18.76
CA SER A 16 -14.12 -11.38 18.48
C SER A 16 -15.13 -10.93 19.53
N LEU A 17 -16.41 -10.87 19.13
CA LEU A 17 -17.55 -10.58 19.99
C LEU A 17 -18.56 -11.73 19.92
N GLY A 18 -19.32 -11.95 20.98
CA GLY A 18 -20.41 -12.94 21.04
C GLY A 18 -21.64 -12.59 20.18
N GLY A 19 -21.56 -11.55 19.34
CA GLY A 19 -22.60 -11.11 18.42
C GLY A 19 -22.87 -9.60 18.48
N ALA A 20 -23.60 -9.07 17.51
CA ALA A 20 -23.83 -7.63 17.32
C ALA A 20 -24.47 -6.90 18.53
N TRP A 21 -25.13 -7.61 19.45
CA TRP A 21 -25.60 -7.00 20.70
C TRP A 21 -24.46 -6.55 21.61
N GLU A 22 -23.30 -7.23 21.62
CA GLU A 22 -22.17 -6.85 22.47
C GLU A 22 -21.54 -5.51 22.04
N VAL A 23 -21.62 -5.15 20.76
CA VAL A 23 -21.22 -3.84 20.22
C VAL A 23 -21.97 -2.70 20.91
N TRP A 24 -23.26 -2.90 21.19
CA TRP A 24 -24.17 -1.88 21.72
C TRP A 24 -24.57 -2.07 23.18
N ARG A 25 -24.19 -3.19 23.81
CA ARG A 25 -24.54 -3.52 25.21
C ARG A 25 -24.13 -2.40 26.16
N GLN A 26 -22.97 -1.81 25.95
CA GLN A 26 -22.43 -0.72 26.77
C GLN A 26 -23.34 0.51 26.81
N ASP A 27 -24.04 0.84 25.71
CA ASP A 27 -24.97 1.96 25.63
C ASP A 27 -26.26 1.75 26.47
N LYS A 28 -26.49 0.54 27.00
CA LYS A 28 -27.64 0.19 27.85
C LYS A 28 -27.22 -0.30 29.24
N LEU A 29 -26.09 -0.98 29.36
CA LEU A 29 -25.64 -1.68 30.57
C LEU A 29 -24.15 -1.44 30.79
N GLN A 30 -23.78 -0.52 31.69
CA GLN A 30 -22.40 -0.27 32.08
C GLN A 30 -21.96 -1.28 33.16
N ASN A 31 -21.31 -2.37 32.77
CA ASN A 31 -20.85 -3.44 33.67
C ASN A 31 -19.57 -4.12 33.15
N HIS A 32 -19.06 -5.09 33.92
CA HIS A 32 -17.80 -5.79 33.67
C HIS A 32 -17.82 -6.78 32.49
N TYR A 33 -18.94 -6.93 31.77
CA TYR A 33 -18.99 -7.73 30.55
C TYR A 33 -18.64 -6.92 29.29
N ASN A 34 -18.49 -5.60 29.38
CA ASN A 34 -18.20 -4.77 28.21
C ASN A 34 -16.70 -4.78 27.88
N VAL A 35 -16.38 -5.01 26.61
CA VAL A 35 -15.02 -4.88 26.08
C VAL A 35 -14.60 -3.40 25.97
N PRO A 36 -13.29 -3.08 26.02
CA PRO A 36 -12.81 -1.74 25.70
C PRO A 36 -12.97 -1.43 24.21
N TRP A 37 -13.25 -0.16 23.92
CA TRP A 37 -13.35 0.43 22.59
C TRP A 37 -12.44 1.65 22.51
N HIS A 38 -11.77 1.84 21.38
CA HIS A 38 -10.78 2.90 21.17
C HIS A 38 -11.21 3.81 20.02
N GLY A 39 -11.15 5.13 20.23
CA GLY A 39 -11.46 6.09 19.17
C GLY A 39 -10.43 6.01 18.04
N VAL A 40 -10.91 5.96 16.80
CA VAL A 40 -10.10 5.91 15.58
C VAL A 40 -10.66 6.86 14.52
N GLU A 41 -9.81 7.27 13.58
CA GLU A 41 -10.24 7.89 12.33
C GLU A 41 -10.08 6.87 11.19
N LEU A 42 -10.92 6.95 10.15
CA LEU A 42 -10.82 6.11 8.95
C LEU A 42 -10.12 6.85 7.80
N PRO A 43 -9.34 6.16 6.95
CA PRO A 43 -9.10 4.72 6.93
C PRO A 43 -8.30 4.18 8.14
N HIS A 44 -8.55 2.94 8.52
CA HIS A 44 -7.87 2.27 9.64
C HIS A 44 -7.68 0.77 9.40
N SER A 45 -6.49 0.27 9.70
CA SER A 45 -6.23 -1.17 9.86
C SER A 45 -5.70 -1.47 11.25
N TYR A 46 -6.20 -2.55 11.86
CA TYR A 46 -5.69 -3.05 13.14
C TYR A 46 -4.28 -3.69 13.06
N ASN A 47 -3.70 -3.72 11.86
CA ASN A 47 -2.37 -4.23 11.55
C ASN A 47 -1.33 -3.13 11.30
N ALA A 48 -1.70 -1.85 11.40
CA ALA A 48 -0.88 -0.69 11.01
C ALA A 48 0.58 -0.69 11.53
N LEU A 49 0.85 -1.38 12.64
CA LEU A 49 2.18 -1.58 13.22
C LEU A 49 2.56 -3.05 13.45
N ASP A 50 1.63 -4.00 13.54
CA ASP A 50 1.96 -5.37 14.00
C ASP A 50 2.48 -6.31 12.91
N VAL A 51 2.41 -5.88 11.64
CA VAL A 51 3.10 -6.53 10.50
C VAL A 51 4.62 -6.38 10.52
N LEU A 52 5.16 -5.45 11.31
CA LEU A 52 6.59 -5.21 11.46
C LEU A 52 7.05 -5.32 12.91
N ASP A 53 6.28 -6.02 13.75
CA ASP A 53 6.69 -6.34 15.11
C ASP A 53 7.68 -7.52 15.10
N PRO A 54 8.98 -7.31 15.42
CA PRO A 54 10.00 -8.34 15.27
C PRO A 54 9.86 -9.50 16.27
N ASP A 55 9.02 -9.35 17.30
CA ASP A 55 8.79 -10.35 18.34
C ASP A 55 7.42 -11.05 18.23
N GLY A 56 6.63 -10.72 17.20
CA GLY A 56 5.27 -11.19 17.02
C GLY A 56 4.97 -11.74 15.63
N LYS A 57 3.76 -12.27 15.47
CA LYS A 57 3.08 -12.41 14.18
C LYS A 57 1.97 -11.37 14.10
N TYR A 58 1.75 -10.84 12.90
CA TYR A 58 0.67 -9.89 12.64
C TYR A 58 -0.71 -10.47 12.96
N TYR A 59 -1.66 -9.61 13.36
CA TYR A 59 -3.00 -10.07 13.74
C TYR A 59 -3.81 -10.55 12.52
N GLN A 60 -4.15 -11.84 12.53
CA GLN A 60 -5.15 -12.44 11.64
C GLN A 60 -6.36 -12.85 12.50
N GLY A 61 -7.48 -12.13 12.39
CA GLY A 61 -8.65 -12.29 13.25
C GLY A 61 -9.74 -11.23 13.10
N GLN A 62 -10.76 -11.32 13.94
CA GLN A 62 -11.89 -10.38 13.96
C GLN A 62 -11.55 -9.02 14.59
N GLY A 63 -12.13 -7.96 14.04
CA GLY A 63 -12.09 -6.61 14.61
C GLY A 63 -13.35 -5.85 14.25
N TRP A 64 -13.90 -5.13 15.21
CA TRP A 64 -15.19 -4.48 15.11
C TRP A 64 -15.05 -2.97 15.14
N TYR A 65 -15.80 -2.31 14.28
CA TYR A 65 -15.93 -0.86 14.18
C TYR A 65 -17.37 -0.47 14.53
N ARG A 66 -17.57 0.63 15.28
CA ARG A 66 -18.90 1.19 15.54
C ARG A 66 -18.91 2.71 15.44
N THR A 67 -20.02 3.26 14.94
CA THR A 67 -20.29 4.71 14.91
C THR A 67 -21.80 4.98 15.00
N ARG A 68 -22.19 6.25 15.20
CA ARG A 68 -23.59 6.66 15.42
C ARG A 68 -23.93 7.80 14.46
N LEU A 69 -24.39 7.44 13.26
CA LEU A 69 -24.52 8.34 12.11
C LEU A 69 -25.74 9.25 12.20
N ASN A 70 -25.57 10.50 11.78
CA ASN A 70 -26.66 11.47 11.62
C ASN A 70 -27.27 11.36 10.21
N VAL A 71 -28.01 10.28 9.95
CA VAL A 71 -28.63 9.99 8.65
C VAL A 71 -29.72 11.01 8.33
N ASN A 72 -29.50 11.84 7.32
CA ASN A 72 -30.42 12.89 6.84
C ASN A 72 -30.47 12.85 5.31
N ASN A 73 -31.10 11.82 4.75
CA ASN A 73 -31.28 11.71 3.31
C ASN A 73 -32.20 12.85 2.82
N PRO A 74 -31.75 13.73 1.90
CA PRO A 74 -32.55 14.85 1.40
C PRO A 74 -33.51 14.46 0.28
N TYR A 75 -33.46 13.21 -0.21
CA TYR A 75 -34.36 12.69 -1.23
C TYR A 75 -35.57 12.00 -0.58
N PRO A 76 -36.80 12.50 -0.74
CA PRO A 76 -38.01 11.82 -0.25
C PRO A 76 -38.15 10.44 -0.88
N GLY A 77 -38.31 9.40 -0.06
CA GLY A 77 -38.31 7.99 -0.52
C GLY A 77 -36.98 7.50 -1.09
N GLY A 78 -35.91 8.29 -0.99
CA GLY A 78 -34.58 7.95 -1.50
C GLY A 78 -33.88 6.84 -0.71
N ARG A 79 -32.76 6.36 -1.24
CA ARG A 79 -31.95 5.30 -0.64
C ARG A 79 -30.70 5.87 0.04
N THR A 80 -30.36 5.28 1.18
CA THR A 80 -29.20 5.60 2.02
C THR A 80 -28.28 4.39 1.99
N LEU A 81 -27.10 4.56 1.38
CA LEU A 81 -26.16 3.48 1.14
C LEU A 81 -24.87 3.73 1.93
N LEU A 82 -24.19 2.65 2.32
CA LEU A 82 -22.79 2.67 2.73
C LEU A 82 -21.95 2.07 1.61
N HIS A 83 -21.14 2.92 0.97
CA HIS A 83 -20.20 2.53 -0.08
C HIS A 83 -18.79 2.37 0.53
N PHE A 84 -18.23 1.18 0.40
CA PHE A 84 -16.91 0.81 0.90
C PHE A 84 -15.96 0.74 -0.30
N GLU A 85 -14.88 1.53 -0.27
CA GLU A 85 -13.86 1.50 -1.34
C GLU A 85 -12.91 0.29 -1.21
N GLY A 86 -13.05 -0.51 -0.14
CA GLY A 86 -12.37 -1.77 0.16
C GLY A 86 -12.21 -2.00 1.68
N ALA A 87 -12.43 -3.22 2.17
CA ALA A 87 -12.34 -3.55 3.61
C ALA A 87 -12.05 -5.04 3.87
N GLY A 88 -10.85 -5.34 4.37
CA GLY A 88 -10.31 -6.72 4.40
C GLY A 88 -10.75 -7.58 5.57
N GLN A 89 -10.94 -8.90 5.40
CA GLN A 89 -11.10 -9.67 4.14
C GLN A 89 -12.54 -10.17 3.98
N ARG A 90 -13.15 -10.61 5.08
CA ARG A 90 -14.60 -10.73 5.25
C ARG A 90 -15.12 -9.51 6.00
N SER A 91 -16.21 -8.89 5.53
CA SER A 91 -16.79 -7.70 6.15
C SER A 91 -18.31 -7.83 6.31
N ASP A 92 -18.80 -7.84 7.56
CA ASP A 92 -20.22 -7.91 7.92
C ASP A 92 -20.74 -6.56 8.42
N VAL A 93 -21.77 -6.02 7.77
CA VAL A 93 -22.32 -4.68 8.06
C VAL A 93 -23.64 -4.81 8.83
N TYR A 94 -23.76 -4.04 9.92
CA TYR A 94 -24.91 -4.03 10.81
C TYR A 94 -25.48 -2.63 11.03
N VAL A 95 -26.81 -2.53 11.04
CA VAL A 95 -27.51 -1.40 11.65
C VAL A 95 -28.09 -1.88 12.98
N TYR A 96 -27.68 -1.25 14.08
CA TYR A 96 -27.92 -1.77 15.43
C TYR A 96 -27.51 -3.26 15.54
N THR A 97 -28.46 -4.18 15.73
CA THR A 97 -28.24 -5.63 15.80
C THR A 97 -28.70 -6.39 14.55
N GLU A 98 -29.22 -5.68 13.55
CA GLU A 98 -29.66 -6.24 12.27
C GLU A 98 -28.49 -6.29 11.29
N LYS A 99 -28.22 -7.46 10.71
CA LYS A 99 -27.19 -7.63 9.68
C LYS A 99 -27.80 -7.23 8.34
N VAL A 100 -27.24 -6.19 7.72
CA VAL A 100 -27.77 -5.56 6.49
C VAL A 100 -26.92 -5.87 5.26
N GLY A 101 -25.71 -6.38 5.42
CA GLY A 101 -24.86 -6.81 4.30
C GLY A 101 -23.66 -7.65 4.74
N SER A 102 -23.03 -8.29 3.75
CA SER A 102 -21.77 -9.02 3.85
C SER A 102 -20.94 -8.77 2.60
N HIS A 103 -19.63 -8.87 2.72
CA HIS A 103 -18.68 -8.94 1.61
C HIS A 103 -17.55 -9.92 1.88
N LEU A 104 -17.01 -10.55 0.82
CA LEU A 104 -15.82 -11.41 0.83
C LEU A 104 -14.89 -10.95 -0.30
N GLY A 105 -13.84 -10.24 0.07
CA GLY A 105 -12.94 -9.56 -0.85
C GLY A 105 -12.38 -8.32 -0.17
N GLY A 106 -11.06 -8.23 0.01
CA GLY A 106 -10.44 -7.09 0.67
C GLY A 106 -10.20 -5.87 -0.23
N TYR A 107 -10.46 -5.98 -1.53
CA TYR A 107 -9.75 -5.19 -2.54
C TYR A 107 -10.66 -4.57 -3.61
N ASP A 108 -11.90 -5.04 -3.71
CA ASP A 108 -12.95 -4.52 -4.58
C ASP A 108 -13.89 -3.57 -3.82
N GLU A 109 -14.56 -2.66 -4.55
CA GLU A 109 -15.56 -1.78 -3.96
C GLU A 109 -16.88 -2.53 -3.73
N PHE A 110 -17.56 -2.30 -2.61
CA PHE A 110 -18.90 -2.86 -2.35
C PHE A 110 -19.85 -1.84 -1.72
N THR A 111 -21.16 -2.05 -1.89
CA THR A 111 -22.20 -1.11 -1.40
C THR A 111 -23.33 -1.84 -0.70
N VAL A 112 -23.71 -1.35 0.49
CA VAL A 112 -24.83 -1.89 1.28
C VAL A 112 -25.92 -0.83 1.43
N ASP A 113 -27.14 -1.14 1.02
CA ASP A 113 -28.32 -0.28 1.29
C ASP A 113 -28.75 -0.47 2.75
N ILE A 114 -28.71 0.61 3.53
CA ILE A 114 -29.05 0.61 4.96
C ILE A 114 -30.41 1.27 5.24
N THR A 115 -31.16 1.69 4.21
CA THR A 115 -32.32 2.60 4.37
C THR A 115 -33.37 2.09 5.35
N ASP A 116 -33.96 0.92 5.08
CA ASP A 116 -35.14 0.40 5.78
C ASP A 116 -34.78 0.02 7.24
N ALA A 117 -33.53 -0.42 7.48
CA ALA A 117 -32.98 -0.68 8.81
C ALA A 117 -32.59 0.60 9.56
N ALA A 118 -32.08 1.63 8.87
CA ALA A 118 -31.74 2.93 9.44
C ALA A 118 -33.00 3.70 9.89
N GLU A 119 -34.09 3.60 9.12
CA GLU A 119 -35.41 4.08 9.52
C GLU A 119 -35.90 3.36 10.78
N SER A 120 -35.82 2.03 10.80
CA SER A 120 -36.19 1.20 11.96
C SER A 120 -35.38 1.55 13.21
N ALA A 121 -34.08 1.80 13.07
CA ALA A 121 -33.20 2.14 14.18
C ALA A 121 -33.46 3.52 14.81
N ARG A 122 -34.07 4.47 14.07
CA ARG A 122 -34.45 5.79 14.62
C ARG A 122 -35.47 5.70 15.77
N ALA A 123 -36.26 4.62 15.83
CA ALA A 123 -37.21 4.38 16.92
C ALA A 123 -36.53 3.99 18.25
N ILE A 124 -35.21 3.75 18.26
CA ILE A 124 -34.47 3.35 19.46
C ILE A 124 -34.11 4.61 20.28
N GLU A 125 -34.98 4.99 21.21
CA GLU A 125 -34.93 6.22 22.02
C GLU A 125 -33.52 6.64 22.47
N ARG A 126 -32.71 5.72 23.01
CA ARG A 126 -31.37 6.01 23.54
C ARG A 126 -30.36 6.58 22.52
N TYR A 127 -30.65 6.48 21.22
CA TYR A 127 -29.82 7.07 20.16
C TYR A 127 -30.31 8.45 19.70
N ASN A 128 -31.42 8.97 20.23
CA ASN A 128 -31.95 10.31 19.93
C ASN A 128 -32.08 10.60 18.41
N GLY A 129 -32.46 9.59 17.62
CA GLY A 129 -32.61 9.68 16.16
C GLY A 129 -31.33 9.45 15.34
N LEU A 130 -30.17 9.24 15.98
CA LEU A 130 -28.96 8.76 15.30
C LEU A 130 -29.10 7.27 14.91
N THR A 131 -28.49 6.88 13.80
CA THR A 131 -28.42 5.49 13.35
C THR A 131 -27.14 4.82 13.87
N PRO A 132 -27.22 3.88 14.84
CA PRO A 132 -26.07 3.08 15.24
C PRO A 132 -25.64 2.13 14.10
N VAL A 133 -24.42 2.25 13.61
CA VAL A 133 -23.83 1.41 12.55
C VAL A 133 -22.61 0.70 13.09
N ALA A 134 -22.47 -0.59 12.78
CA ALA A 134 -21.30 -1.38 13.10
C ALA A 134 -20.82 -2.20 11.90
N VAL A 135 -19.52 -2.47 11.85
CA VAL A 135 -18.91 -3.36 10.84
C VAL A 135 -17.96 -4.32 11.56
N GLY A 136 -18.15 -5.62 11.35
CA GLY A 136 -17.18 -6.64 11.75
C GLY A 136 -16.30 -7.00 10.56
N CYS A 137 -15.01 -6.70 10.64
CA CYS A 137 -14.02 -7.11 9.65
C CYS A 137 -13.24 -8.32 10.19
N ASP A 138 -12.84 -9.23 9.30
CA ASP A 138 -12.10 -10.45 9.66
C ASP A 138 -11.08 -10.80 8.58
N ASN A 139 -9.82 -10.97 8.98
CA ASN A 139 -8.71 -11.46 8.14
C ASN A 139 -8.11 -12.78 8.68
N SER A 140 -8.90 -13.57 9.43
CA SER A 140 -8.51 -14.93 9.83
C SER A 140 -8.14 -15.77 8.60
N ARG A 141 -7.00 -16.48 8.67
CA ARG A 141 -6.51 -17.42 7.66
C ARG A 141 -7.60 -18.37 7.17
N ASP A 142 -7.77 -18.49 5.87
CA ASP A 142 -8.79 -19.34 5.26
C ASP A 142 -8.35 -19.78 3.85
N LEU A 143 -8.09 -21.08 3.68
CA LEU A 143 -7.50 -21.65 2.46
C LEU A 143 -8.50 -21.68 1.29
N GLU A 144 -9.81 -21.60 1.57
CA GLU A 144 -10.87 -21.53 0.56
C GLU A 144 -11.19 -20.08 0.14
N THR A 145 -10.26 -19.15 0.36
CA THR A 145 -10.34 -17.75 -0.07
C THR A 145 -9.05 -17.27 -0.76
N ILE A 146 -9.17 -16.24 -1.60
CA ILE A 146 -8.03 -15.54 -2.20
C ILE A 146 -7.73 -14.21 -1.48
N PRO A 147 -6.44 -13.77 -1.37
CA PRO A 147 -5.21 -14.46 -1.82
C PRO A 147 -4.72 -15.56 -0.87
N SER A 148 -3.76 -16.36 -1.33
CA SER A 148 -3.03 -17.29 -0.46
C SER A 148 -2.24 -16.56 0.63
N ASP A 149 -2.28 -17.09 1.85
CA ASP A 149 -1.40 -16.71 2.96
C ASP A 149 0.10 -17.03 2.69
N ALA A 150 0.43 -17.79 1.64
CA ALA A 150 1.79 -18.03 1.19
C ALA A 150 2.36 -16.89 0.32
N SER A 151 1.56 -15.85 0.04
CA SER A 151 1.97 -14.66 -0.71
C SER A 151 3.03 -13.83 0.03
N ASP A 152 3.91 -13.15 -0.70
CA ASP A 152 4.96 -12.27 -0.13
C ASP A 152 4.42 -10.89 0.30
N PHE A 153 3.19 -10.82 0.84
CA PHE A 153 2.55 -9.61 1.37
C PHE A 153 1.52 -9.96 2.46
N ASN A 154 1.14 -9.01 3.32
CA ASN A 154 0.19 -9.26 4.40
C ASN A 154 -1.28 -9.24 3.95
N LEU A 155 -2.06 -10.25 4.37
CA LEU A 155 -3.52 -10.25 4.23
C LEU A 155 -4.12 -9.34 5.30
N TYR A 156 -4.14 -8.05 5.01
CA TYR A 156 -4.60 -7.04 5.94
C TYR A 156 -6.10 -7.12 6.26
N GLY A 157 -6.51 -6.59 7.41
CA GLY A 157 -7.92 -6.42 7.76
C GLY A 157 -8.28 -5.05 8.32
N GLY A 158 -9.59 -4.77 8.31
CA GLY A 158 -10.18 -3.51 8.76
C GLY A 158 -10.70 -2.61 7.64
N LEU A 159 -11.23 -1.45 8.03
CA LEU A 159 -11.78 -0.42 7.14
C LEU A 159 -10.66 0.47 6.58
N TYR A 160 -9.77 -0.12 5.78
CA TYR A 160 -8.52 0.52 5.36
C TYR A 160 -8.58 1.35 4.06
N ARG A 161 -9.71 1.33 3.33
CA ARG A 161 -10.04 2.40 2.37
C ARG A 161 -11.26 3.17 2.88
N TYR A 162 -11.65 4.24 2.20
CA TYR A 162 -12.73 5.11 2.69
C TYR A 162 -14.09 4.39 2.69
N VAL A 163 -14.80 4.54 3.79
CA VAL A 163 -16.24 4.22 3.89
C VAL A 163 -17.02 5.51 3.69
N ASN A 164 -18.08 5.45 2.88
CA ASN A 164 -18.82 6.61 2.42
C ASN A 164 -20.32 6.46 2.68
N LEU A 165 -20.92 7.48 3.28
CA LEU A 165 -22.38 7.62 3.34
C LEU A 165 -22.85 8.23 2.02
N VAL A 166 -23.74 7.53 1.32
CA VAL A 166 -24.25 7.94 0.01
C VAL A 166 -25.77 8.09 0.04
N TYR A 167 -26.26 9.24 -0.41
CA TYR A 167 -27.69 9.46 -0.65
C TYR A 167 -27.99 9.50 -2.15
N VAL A 168 -29.03 8.77 -2.54
CA VAL A 168 -29.60 8.75 -3.90
C VAL A 168 -31.13 8.83 -3.86
N PRO A 169 -31.80 9.24 -4.97
CA PRO A 169 -33.25 9.08 -5.12
C PRO A 169 -33.71 7.61 -5.10
N ALA A 170 -35.02 7.37 -5.19
CA ALA A 170 -35.60 6.03 -5.22
C ALA A 170 -35.20 5.22 -6.49
N VAL A 171 -34.92 5.93 -7.59
CA VAL A 171 -34.25 5.40 -8.79
C VAL A 171 -32.99 6.23 -9.02
N SER A 172 -31.84 5.58 -9.21
CA SER A 172 -30.58 6.25 -9.54
C SER A 172 -29.80 5.48 -10.58
N LEU A 173 -28.73 6.09 -11.10
CA LEU A 173 -27.66 5.33 -11.75
C LEU A 173 -26.94 4.47 -10.71
N ARG A 174 -26.50 3.28 -11.13
CA ARG A 174 -25.55 2.40 -10.42
C ARG A 174 -24.17 2.46 -11.09
N THR A 175 -24.15 2.27 -12.41
CA THR A 175 -22.93 2.20 -13.23
C THR A 175 -23.10 3.04 -14.49
N VAL A 176 -22.02 3.68 -14.95
CA VAL A 176 -21.89 4.26 -16.29
C VAL A 176 -20.60 3.73 -16.89
N HIS A 177 -20.67 3.19 -18.11
CA HIS A 177 -19.52 2.73 -18.88
C HIS A 177 -19.39 3.53 -20.18
N VAL A 178 -18.19 4.00 -20.49
CA VAL A 178 -17.87 4.71 -21.72
C VAL A 178 -16.86 3.88 -22.52
N GLN A 179 -17.33 3.22 -23.57
CA GLN A 179 -16.45 2.56 -24.53
C GLN A 179 -15.94 3.59 -25.55
N SER A 180 -14.64 3.54 -25.88
CA SER A 180 -14.04 4.38 -26.91
C SER A 180 -13.25 3.53 -27.91
N ASP A 181 -13.74 3.45 -29.15
CA ASP A 181 -13.16 2.65 -30.23
C ASP A 181 -12.46 3.57 -31.24
N LEU A 182 -11.13 3.62 -31.22
CA LEU A 182 -10.33 4.50 -32.09
C LEU A 182 -10.02 3.81 -33.44
N ALA A 183 -10.33 4.50 -34.54
CA ALA A 183 -10.04 4.05 -35.91
C ALA A 183 -8.53 3.90 -36.18
N GLU A 184 -8.17 3.09 -37.18
CA GLU A 184 -6.76 2.74 -37.47
C GLU A 184 -5.93 3.89 -38.06
N ASP A 185 -6.59 4.89 -38.64
CA ASP A 185 -6.00 6.16 -39.08
C ASP A 185 -5.97 7.23 -37.96
N HIS A 186 -6.51 6.88 -36.79
CA HIS A 186 -6.78 7.78 -35.65
C HIS A 186 -7.66 9.01 -35.99
N GLY A 187 -8.33 9.02 -37.15
CA GLY A 187 -9.11 10.15 -37.65
C GLY A 187 -10.47 10.33 -36.98
N THR A 188 -11.09 9.24 -36.54
CA THR A 188 -12.35 9.23 -35.78
C THR A 188 -12.32 8.22 -34.64
N CYS A 189 -13.15 8.44 -33.62
CA CYS A 189 -13.39 7.50 -32.53
C CYS A 189 -14.89 7.37 -32.26
N ARG A 190 -15.40 6.14 -32.19
CA ARG A 190 -16.77 5.87 -31.72
C ARG A 190 -16.79 5.85 -30.20
N ILE A 191 -17.61 6.70 -29.60
CA ILE A 191 -17.90 6.74 -28.17
C ILE A 191 -19.29 6.13 -27.94
N ALA A 192 -19.37 5.02 -27.21
CA ALA A 192 -20.63 4.40 -26.83
C ALA A 192 -20.84 4.48 -25.31
N VAL A 193 -21.93 5.13 -24.89
CA VAL A 193 -22.27 5.32 -23.47
C VAL A 193 -23.33 4.31 -23.06
N ARG A 194 -23.01 3.49 -22.08
CA ARG A 194 -23.91 2.49 -21.48
C ARG A 194 -24.11 2.81 -20.00
N ALA A 195 -25.28 2.50 -19.44
CA ALA A 195 -25.55 2.71 -18.02
C ALA A 195 -26.51 1.65 -17.45
N GLU A 196 -26.44 1.48 -16.14
CA GLU A 196 -27.31 0.60 -15.37
C GLU A 196 -27.91 1.35 -14.19
N LEU A 197 -29.16 1.00 -13.85
CA LEU A 197 -29.88 1.62 -12.75
C LEU A 197 -29.74 0.87 -11.42
N TYR A 198 -29.99 1.62 -10.35
CA TYR A 198 -30.39 1.14 -9.06
C TYR A 198 -31.86 1.50 -8.84
N ASN A 199 -32.73 0.49 -8.81
CA ASN A 199 -34.19 0.63 -8.66
C ASN A 199 -34.75 -0.43 -7.69
N PRO A 200 -34.33 -0.45 -6.40
CA PRO A 200 -34.64 -1.53 -5.46
C PRO A 200 -36.12 -1.62 -5.06
N LYS A 201 -36.96 -0.66 -5.46
CA LYS A 201 -38.42 -0.67 -5.25
C LYS A 201 -39.20 -0.93 -6.55
N GLN A 202 -38.51 -1.30 -7.65
CA GLN A 202 -39.08 -1.61 -8.97
C GLN A 202 -40.10 -0.56 -9.45
N LEU A 203 -39.75 0.72 -9.33
CA LEU A 203 -40.57 1.82 -9.81
C LEU A 203 -40.61 1.84 -11.35
N HIS A 204 -41.73 2.31 -11.90
CA HIS A 204 -41.98 2.36 -13.34
C HIS A 204 -42.28 3.79 -13.86
N ASP A 205 -42.17 4.81 -13.01
CA ASP A 205 -42.34 6.21 -13.39
C ASP A 205 -41.29 6.63 -14.43
N GLU A 206 -41.73 7.36 -15.47
CA GLU A 206 -40.86 7.81 -16.56
C GLU A 206 -39.66 8.63 -16.05
N LEU A 207 -38.48 8.26 -16.54
CA LEU A 207 -37.23 8.97 -16.33
C LEU A 207 -36.98 9.92 -17.50
N GLN A 208 -36.61 11.16 -17.18
CA GLN A 208 -35.99 12.08 -18.12
C GLN A 208 -34.48 12.03 -17.91
N MET A 209 -33.71 11.77 -18.95
CA MET A 209 -32.27 11.54 -18.84
C MET A 209 -31.51 12.35 -19.89
N THR A 210 -30.33 12.82 -19.51
CA THR A 210 -29.43 13.58 -20.40
C THR A 210 -28.03 13.00 -20.31
N VAL A 211 -27.47 12.55 -21.43
CA VAL A 211 -26.04 12.20 -21.54
C VAL A 211 -25.31 13.41 -22.11
N ARG A 212 -24.25 13.87 -21.44
CA ARG A 212 -23.33 14.91 -21.91
C ARG A 212 -21.93 14.35 -22.07
N LEU A 213 -21.34 14.54 -23.25
CA LEU A 213 -19.91 14.36 -23.47
C LEU A 213 -19.24 15.73 -23.47
N SER A 214 -18.13 15.89 -22.74
CA SER A 214 -17.32 17.11 -22.74
C SER A 214 -15.84 16.82 -22.93
N ASP A 215 -15.13 17.81 -23.47
CA ASP A 215 -13.67 17.82 -23.60
C ASP A 215 -12.98 18.04 -22.23
N GLY A 216 -11.64 18.01 -22.23
CA GLY A 216 -10.82 18.23 -21.03
C GLY A 216 -10.89 19.65 -20.44
N ASN A 217 -11.38 20.64 -21.21
CA ASN A 217 -11.65 22.00 -20.74
C ASN A 217 -13.09 22.16 -20.18
N GLY A 218 -13.93 21.12 -20.29
CA GLY A 218 -15.36 21.16 -19.94
C GLY A 218 -16.24 21.77 -21.03
N GLN A 219 -15.75 21.95 -22.26
CA GLN A 219 -16.58 22.31 -23.41
C GLN A 219 -17.42 21.11 -23.84
N GLU A 220 -18.72 21.33 -24.01
CA GLU A 220 -19.68 20.31 -24.44
C GLU A 220 -19.42 19.89 -25.90
N VAL A 221 -19.25 18.58 -26.11
CA VAL A 221 -18.96 17.92 -27.40
C VAL A 221 -20.24 17.36 -28.00
N ALA A 222 -21.08 16.71 -27.18
CA ALA A 222 -22.36 16.15 -27.59
C ALA A 222 -23.35 16.06 -26.42
N VAL A 223 -24.64 16.15 -26.72
CA VAL A 223 -25.75 15.97 -25.75
C VAL A 223 -26.81 15.07 -26.34
N PHE A 224 -27.34 14.17 -25.51
CA PHE A 224 -28.43 13.26 -25.86
C PHE A 224 -29.49 13.30 -24.75
N ASP A 225 -30.61 13.97 -25.01
CA ASP A 225 -31.80 13.97 -24.16
C ASP A 225 -32.73 12.81 -24.54
N MET A 226 -33.25 12.08 -23.56
CA MET A 226 -34.10 10.91 -23.76
C MET A 226 -35.12 10.69 -22.64
N GLN A 227 -36.17 9.94 -22.95
CA GLN A 227 -37.19 9.48 -21.99
C GLN A 227 -37.27 7.95 -22.01
N ALA A 228 -37.30 7.34 -20.83
CA ALA A 228 -37.35 5.88 -20.69
C ALA A 228 -38.12 5.48 -19.42
N ALA A 229 -38.75 4.30 -19.45
CA ALA A 229 -39.08 3.61 -18.20
C ALA A 229 -37.79 3.05 -17.56
N PRO A 230 -37.70 2.91 -16.23
CA PRO A 230 -36.59 2.25 -15.58
C PRO A 230 -36.41 0.80 -16.08
N TRP A 231 -35.15 0.41 -16.31
CA TRP A 231 -34.74 -0.91 -16.79
C TRP A 231 -33.89 -1.67 -15.76
N GLU A 232 -33.60 -2.94 -16.06
CA GLU A 232 -32.66 -3.80 -15.32
C GLU A 232 -31.45 -4.13 -16.23
N GLY A 233 -30.25 -4.24 -15.65
CA GLY A 233 -29.01 -4.48 -16.41
C GLY A 233 -28.39 -3.23 -17.05
N MET A 234 -27.28 -3.43 -17.76
CA MET A 234 -26.62 -2.39 -18.56
C MET A 234 -27.34 -2.16 -19.90
N GLN A 235 -27.71 -0.92 -20.20
CA GLN A 235 -28.34 -0.50 -21.45
C GLN A 235 -27.52 0.62 -22.13
N GLN A 236 -27.39 0.57 -23.46
CA GLN A 236 -26.80 1.67 -24.23
C GLN A 236 -27.76 2.88 -24.26
N LEU A 237 -27.25 4.06 -23.89
CA LEU A 237 -28.00 5.32 -23.85
C LEU A 237 -27.70 6.21 -25.06
N ALA A 238 -26.42 6.27 -25.47
CA ALA A 238 -25.97 7.15 -26.55
C ALA A 238 -24.80 6.55 -27.34
N GLU A 239 -24.62 7.04 -28.56
CA GLU A 239 -23.47 6.76 -29.41
C GLU A 239 -23.07 8.05 -30.15
N HIS A 240 -21.76 8.30 -30.27
CA HIS A 240 -21.23 9.50 -30.90
C HIS A 240 -19.96 9.17 -31.71
N GLU A 241 -19.84 9.69 -32.93
CA GLU A 241 -18.58 9.65 -33.70
C GLU A 241 -17.81 10.96 -33.47
N LEU A 242 -16.74 10.87 -32.69
CA LEU A 242 -15.84 11.98 -32.40
C LEU A 242 -14.78 12.08 -33.50
N ALA A 243 -14.85 13.13 -34.32
CA ALA A 243 -13.83 13.42 -35.32
C ALA A 243 -12.60 14.11 -34.69
N GLN A 244 -11.40 13.73 -35.14
CA GLN A 244 -10.11 14.23 -34.68
C GLN A 244 -9.96 14.24 -33.14
N PRO A 245 -10.10 13.07 -32.48
CA PRO A 245 -10.01 12.95 -31.03
C PRO A 245 -8.63 13.32 -30.49
N GLU A 246 -8.60 14.00 -29.35
CA GLU A 246 -7.36 14.27 -28.60
C GLU A 246 -6.94 13.00 -27.85
N LEU A 247 -5.80 12.43 -28.24
CA LEU A 247 -5.37 11.12 -27.76
C LEU A 247 -4.73 11.18 -26.37
N TRP A 248 -5.08 10.22 -25.52
CA TRP A 248 -4.43 9.97 -24.23
C TRP A 248 -3.10 9.22 -24.43
N SER A 249 -2.06 9.67 -23.75
CA SER A 249 -0.77 8.98 -23.64
C SER A 249 -0.03 9.35 -22.34
N PRO A 250 1.04 8.63 -21.95
CA PRO A 250 1.85 8.99 -20.79
C PRO A 250 2.42 10.41 -20.77
N ASP A 251 2.71 11.01 -21.92
CA ASP A 251 3.22 12.39 -22.01
C ASP A 251 2.11 13.41 -22.32
N ARG A 252 0.92 12.94 -22.70
CA ARG A 252 -0.28 13.76 -22.93
C ARG A 252 -1.53 13.05 -22.37
N PRO A 253 -1.73 13.05 -21.04
CA PRO A 253 -2.87 12.38 -20.40
C PRO A 253 -4.18 13.16 -20.59
N TYR A 254 -4.66 13.25 -21.84
CA TYR A 254 -5.89 13.97 -22.18
C TYR A 254 -7.13 13.15 -21.79
N LEU A 255 -8.02 13.75 -21.01
CA LEU A 255 -9.24 13.11 -20.51
C LEU A 255 -10.48 13.88 -20.93
N TYR A 256 -11.41 13.18 -21.56
CA TYR A 256 -12.80 13.59 -21.78
C TYR A 256 -13.64 13.23 -20.55
N ARG A 257 -14.88 13.75 -20.49
CA ARG A 257 -15.85 13.40 -19.44
C ARG A 257 -17.20 13.02 -20.04
N CYS A 258 -17.86 12.05 -19.40
CA CYS A 258 -19.24 11.67 -19.68
C CYS A 258 -20.08 11.86 -18.42
N THR A 259 -21.00 12.81 -18.43
CA THR A 259 -22.00 13.00 -17.36
C THR A 259 -23.32 12.40 -17.83
N VAL A 260 -23.90 11.50 -17.03
CA VAL A 260 -25.28 11.03 -17.22
C VAL A 260 -26.14 11.63 -16.11
N GLU A 261 -27.11 12.46 -16.49
CA GLU A 261 -28.16 13.01 -15.62
C GLU A 261 -29.41 12.11 -15.67
N VAL A 262 -30.05 11.89 -14.52
CA VAL A 262 -31.36 11.21 -14.42
C VAL A 262 -32.28 12.02 -13.52
N ARG A 263 -33.47 12.34 -14.03
CA ARG A 263 -34.59 12.96 -13.32
C ARG A 263 -35.77 12.01 -13.28
N SER A 264 -36.43 11.91 -12.13
CA SER A 264 -37.68 11.17 -11.97
C SER A 264 -38.73 12.02 -11.26
N ARG A 265 -40.01 11.81 -11.61
CA ARG A 265 -41.18 12.39 -10.93
C ARG A 265 -41.96 11.37 -10.08
N ALA A 266 -41.32 10.25 -9.74
CA ALA A 266 -41.88 9.22 -8.88
C ALA A 266 -42.51 9.79 -7.60
N ALA A 267 -43.64 9.22 -7.19
CA ALA A 267 -44.45 9.66 -6.04
C ALA A 267 -44.87 11.16 -6.06
N GLY A 268 -44.77 11.85 -7.21
CA GLY A 268 -45.23 13.24 -7.37
C GLY A 268 -44.23 14.31 -6.93
N GLN A 269 -42.95 13.98 -6.72
CA GLN A 269 -41.88 14.95 -6.45
C GLN A 269 -40.74 14.80 -7.47
N GLU A 270 -40.19 15.91 -7.96
CA GLU A 270 -39.03 15.86 -8.86
C GLU A 270 -37.76 15.54 -8.05
N SER A 271 -37.04 14.50 -8.49
CA SER A 271 -35.79 14.05 -7.93
C SER A 271 -34.71 13.98 -9.01
N PHE A 272 -33.45 14.20 -8.62
CA PHE A 272 -32.33 14.33 -9.54
C PHE A 272 -31.08 13.60 -9.02
N THR A 273 -30.41 12.88 -9.91
CA THR A 273 -29.05 12.39 -9.71
C THR A 273 -28.23 12.52 -11.00
N ALA A 274 -26.92 12.48 -10.87
CA ALA A 274 -26.01 12.29 -11.98
C ALA A 274 -24.81 11.43 -11.52
N LEU A 275 -24.15 10.79 -12.47
CA LEU A 275 -22.78 10.28 -12.35
C LEU A 275 -21.92 10.94 -13.45
N THR A 276 -20.62 11.08 -13.21
CA THR A 276 -19.67 11.66 -14.16
C THR A 276 -18.39 10.84 -14.19
N GLU A 277 -18.15 10.20 -15.32
CA GLU A 277 -16.99 9.36 -15.57
C GLU A 277 -15.94 10.15 -16.38
N ALA A 278 -14.66 9.93 -16.10
CA ALA A 278 -13.58 10.34 -17.00
C ALA A 278 -13.27 9.19 -17.96
N PHE A 279 -12.84 9.52 -19.19
CA PHE A 279 -12.34 8.53 -20.15
C PHE A 279 -11.29 9.17 -21.07
N GLY A 280 -10.46 8.36 -21.72
CA GLY A 280 -9.43 8.84 -22.64
C GLY A 280 -9.38 8.00 -23.91
N VAL A 281 -9.26 8.66 -25.06
CA VAL A 281 -9.21 7.99 -26.36
C VAL A 281 -7.77 7.52 -26.63
N ARG A 282 -7.54 6.21 -26.71
CA ARG A 282 -6.24 5.62 -27.04
C ARG A 282 -6.38 4.27 -27.72
N ARG A 283 -5.43 3.93 -28.59
CA ARG A 283 -5.26 2.59 -29.17
C ARG A 283 -3.88 2.05 -28.81
N PHE A 284 -3.80 0.77 -28.47
CA PHE A 284 -2.53 0.12 -28.15
C PHE A 284 -2.43 -1.26 -28.80
N GLU A 285 -1.22 -1.76 -28.97
CA GLU A 285 -0.94 -3.10 -29.49
C GLU A 285 0.27 -3.71 -28.77
N PHE A 286 0.15 -4.97 -28.37
CA PHE A 286 1.30 -5.81 -28.04
C PHE A 286 1.62 -6.64 -29.29
N VAL A 287 2.68 -6.27 -30.01
CA VAL A 287 3.06 -6.89 -31.29
C VAL A 287 3.55 -8.32 -31.03
N LYS A 288 3.12 -9.27 -31.87
CA LYS A 288 3.55 -10.69 -31.74
C LYS A 288 5.07 -10.81 -31.94
N HIS A 289 5.76 -11.38 -30.95
CA HIS A 289 7.22 -11.44 -30.83
C HIS A 289 7.91 -10.07 -31.05
N GLY A 290 7.27 -8.99 -30.59
CA GLY A 290 7.72 -7.62 -30.80
C GLY A 290 7.30 -6.66 -29.68
N PRO A 291 7.50 -5.35 -29.88
CA PRO A 291 7.34 -4.36 -28.82
C PRO A 291 5.89 -3.95 -28.57
N PHE A 292 5.71 -3.06 -27.60
CA PHE A 292 4.44 -2.41 -27.32
C PHE A 292 4.32 -1.12 -28.16
N MET A 293 3.14 -0.90 -28.72
CA MET A 293 2.78 0.27 -29.52
C MET A 293 1.64 1.02 -28.84
N LEU A 294 1.71 2.35 -28.82
CA LEU A 294 0.64 3.23 -28.34
C LEU A 294 0.39 4.31 -29.39
N ASN A 295 -0.88 4.46 -29.79
CA ASN A 295 -1.33 5.45 -30.78
C ASN A 295 -0.49 5.43 -32.10
N GLY A 296 -0.02 4.25 -32.49
CA GLY A 296 0.79 4.01 -33.70
C GLY A 296 2.31 4.09 -33.51
N GLU A 297 2.82 4.57 -32.37
CA GLU A 297 4.25 4.71 -32.09
C GLU A 297 4.76 3.65 -31.09
N ARG A 298 6.03 3.24 -31.22
CA ARG A 298 6.64 2.30 -30.26
C ARG A 298 6.86 2.99 -28.92
N LEU A 299 6.31 2.41 -27.85
CA LEU A 299 6.55 2.86 -26.48
C LEU A 299 7.18 1.74 -25.65
N LEU A 300 8.40 1.96 -25.16
CA LEU A 300 9.00 1.07 -24.14
C LEU A 300 8.30 1.32 -22.80
N LEU A 301 7.70 0.27 -22.23
CA LEU A 301 7.04 0.31 -20.93
C LEU A 301 8.09 0.30 -19.80
N ARG A 302 8.20 1.46 -19.15
CA ARG A 302 9.09 1.79 -18.03
C ARG A 302 8.31 1.61 -16.73
N GLY A 303 8.30 0.37 -16.25
CA GLY A 303 7.38 -0.09 -15.21
C GLY A 303 7.96 -0.11 -13.79
N THR A 304 7.08 0.00 -12.82
CA THR A 304 7.32 -0.41 -11.43
C THR A 304 6.05 -1.08 -10.85
N HIS A 305 6.08 -1.48 -9.58
CA HIS A 305 4.96 -2.06 -8.86
C HIS A 305 4.68 -1.30 -7.56
N ARG A 306 3.43 -1.37 -7.06
CA ARG A 306 3.10 -0.90 -5.71
C ARG A 306 2.16 -1.85 -4.97
N HIS A 307 2.28 -1.87 -3.64
CA HIS A 307 1.26 -2.42 -2.73
C HIS A 307 0.55 -1.28 -1.99
N GLU A 308 -0.66 -1.54 -1.52
CA GLU A 308 -1.33 -0.69 -0.53
C GLU A 308 -0.74 -0.97 0.86
N ASP A 309 0.41 -0.34 1.11
CA ASP A 309 1.19 -0.50 2.32
C ASP A 309 2.05 0.75 2.59
N HIS A 310 2.11 1.26 3.81
CA HIS A 310 2.92 2.44 4.16
C HIS A 310 3.28 2.49 5.66
N ALA A 311 4.34 3.24 6.00
CA ALA A 311 4.87 3.37 7.35
C ALA A 311 3.79 3.88 8.32
N GLY A 312 3.68 3.23 9.49
CA GLY A 312 2.77 3.62 10.56
C GLY A 312 1.27 3.36 10.33
N VAL A 313 0.83 3.06 9.10
CA VAL A 313 -0.59 2.88 8.75
C VAL A 313 -0.92 1.54 8.08
N GLY A 314 0.08 0.82 7.53
CA GLY A 314 -0.16 -0.37 6.71
C GLY A 314 -0.97 0.01 5.46
N PRO A 315 -2.11 -0.64 5.18
CA PRO A 315 -2.94 -0.35 4.01
C PRO A 315 -3.80 0.90 4.17
N ALA A 316 -3.89 1.48 5.37
CA ALA A 316 -4.76 2.61 5.68
C ALA A 316 -4.17 3.95 5.18
N MET A 317 -3.79 3.98 3.90
CA MET A 317 -3.24 5.15 3.23
C MET A 317 -4.31 6.20 2.97
N THR A 318 -3.97 7.47 3.20
CA THR A 318 -4.83 8.60 2.81
C THR A 318 -4.68 8.93 1.32
N GLU A 319 -5.65 9.66 0.76
CA GLU A 319 -5.54 10.21 -0.60
C GLU A 319 -4.24 11.02 -0.80
N ASP A 320 -3.81 11.81 0.19
CA ASP A 320 -2.58 12.59 0.12
C ASP A 320 -1.32 11.70 0.10
N MET A 321 -1.32 10.58 0.82
CA MET A 321 -0.23 9.58 0.76
C MET A 321 -0.18 8.91 -0.62
N ILE A 322 -1.34 8.51 -1.16
CA ILE A 322 -1.43 7.91 -2.50
C ILE A 322 -0.97 8.92 -3.57
N ARG A 323 -1.48 10.15 -3.52
CA ARG A 323 -1.10 11.26 -4.43
C ARG A 323 0.40 11.55 -4.36
N THR A 324 0.99 11.56 -3.16
CA THR A 324 2.44 11.70 -2.97
C THR A 324 3.20 10.55 -3.64
N GLU A 325 2.79 9.30 -3.41
CA GLU A 325 3.45 8.13 -4.00
C GLU A 325 3.37 8.12 -5.53
N MET A 326 2.19 8.32 -6.11
CA MET A 326 2.00 8.31 -7.56
C MET A 326 2.75 9.47 -8.24
N GLN A 327 2.82 10.65 -7.61
CA GLN A 327 3.67 11.74 -8.10
C GLN A 327 5.15 11.35 -8.03
N LEU A 328 5.62 10.67 -6.98
CA LEU A 328 7.00 10.21 -6.88
C LEU A 328 7.35 9.17 -7.96
N ILE A 329 6.39 8.32 -8.35
CA ILE A 329 6.48 7.37 -9.48
C ILE A 329 6.61 8.14 -10.81
N LYS A 330 5.78 9.16 -11.04
CA LYS A 330 5.85 9.96 -12.26
C LYS A 330 7.12 10.81 -12.34
N ASP A 331 7.54 11.41 -11.22
CA ASP A 331 8.79 12.19 -11.09
C ASP A 331 10.05 11.36 -11.34
N MET A 332 9.97 10.03 -11.23
CA MET A 332 11.03 9.10 -11.60
C MET A 332 11.11 8.87 -13.12
N GLY A 333 10.05 9.18 -13.88
CA GLY A 333 9.95 8.92 -15.31
C GLY A 333 9.32 7.57 -15.68
N ALA A 334 8.63 6.91 -14.74
CA ALA A 334 7.80 5.76 -15.08
C ALA A 334 6.67 6.17 -16.05
N ASN A 335 6.29 5.24 -16.93
CA ASN A 335 5.12 5.37 -17.81
C ASN A 335 4.15 4.19 -17.68
N PHE A 336 4.46 3.21 -16.82
CA PHE A 336 3.68 2.01 -16.57
C PHE A 336 3.73 1.64 -15.07
N ILE A 337 2.68 1.00 -14.55
CA ILE A 337 2.64 0.40 -13.22
C ILE A 337 1.82 -0.90 -13.23
N ARG A 338 2.27 -1.92 -12.50
CA ARG A 338 1.43 -3.07 -12.11
C ARG A 338 1.00 -2.92 -10.66
N LEU A 339 -0.29 -3.02 -10.40
CA LEU A 339 -0.90 -2.68 -9.11
C LEU A 339 -0.81 -3.82 -8.08
N GLY A 340 0.40 -4.38 -7.92
CA GLY A 340 0.67 -5.46 -6.98
C GLY A 340 -0.05 -6.75 -7.39
N HIS A 341 -0.83 -7.30 -6.46
CA HIS A 341 -1.53 -8.59 -6.60
C HIS A 341 -3.03 -8.50 -6.26
N TYR A 342 -3.65 -7.35 -6.53
CA TYR A 342 -5.05 -7.09 -6.24
C TYR A 342 -5.53 -5.79 -6.90
N GLN A 343 -6.85 -5.65 -7.05
CA GLN A 343 -7.50 -4.36 -7.34
C GLN A 343 -7.11 -3.31 -6.29
N GLN A 344 -6.76 -2.10 -6.71
CA GLN A 344 -6.38 -1.00 -5.80
C GLN A 344 -7.47 0.06 -5.69
N SER A 345 -7.32 0.98 -4.75
CA SER A 345 -8.23 2.12 -4.62
C SER A 345 -8.30 2.90 -5.93
N ARG A 346 -9.52 3.21 -6.40
CA ARG A 346 -9.78 4.06 -7.57
C ARG A 346 -8.96 5.35 -7.62
N ILE A 347 -8.60 5.91 -6.47
CA ILE A 347 -7.70 7.07 -6.33
C ILE A 347 -6.38 6.84 -7.08
N VAL A 348 -5.83 5.62 -7.04
CA VAL A 348 -4.62 5.21 -7.76
C VAL A 348 -4.82 5.29 -9.27
N LEU A 349 -5.98 4.83 -9.78
CA LEU A 349 -6.31 4.81 -11.21
C LEU A 349 -6.68 6.18 -11.76
N ASP A 350 -7.45 6.97 -11.00
CA ASP A 350 -7.67 8.39 -11.26
C ASP A 350 -6.34 9.12 -11.43
N LEU A 351 -5.35 8.79 -10.59
CA LEU A 351 -3.98 9.34 -10.68
C LEU A 351 -3.17 8.74 -11.85
N CYS A 352 -3.32 7.45 -12.19
CA CYS A 352 -2.70 6.88 -13.39
C CYS A 352 -3.21 7.55 -14.68
N ASP A 353 -4.51 7.79 -14.76
CA ASP A 353 -5.15 8.50 -15.87
C ASP A 353 -4.66 9.94 -15.97
N GLN A 354 -4.57 10.66 -14.84
CA GLN A 354 -4.17 12.08 -14.79
C GLN A 354 -2.66 12.29 -14.97
N LEU A 355 -1.82 11.40 -14.43
CA LEU A 355 -0.36 11.49 -14.52
C LEU A 355 0.18 10.83 -15.79
N GLY A 356 -0.64 10.09 -16.56
CA GLY A 356 -0.17 9.35 -17.72
C GLY A 356 0.73 8.19 -17.31
N LEU A 357 0.14 7.19 -16.65
CA LEU A 357 0.75 5.90 -16.33
C LEU A 357 -0.16 4.80 -16.88
N LEU A 358 0.38 3.90 -17.71
CA LEU A 358 -0.33 2.70 -18.16
C LEU A 358 -0.41 1.66 -17.04
N VAL A 359 -1.46 0.83 -17.02
CA VAL A 359 -1.78 -0.06 -15.89
C VAL A 359 -2.01 -1.51 -16.29
N TRP A 360 -1.41 -2.40 -15.50
CA TRP A 360 -1.87 -3.77 -15.25
C TRP A 360 -2.48 -3.81 -13.85
N GLU A 361 -3.73 -4.28 -13.74
CA GLU A 361 -4.39 -4.55 -12.46
C GLU A 361 -4.87 -6.01 -12.45
N GLU A 362 -4.80 -6.71 -11.31
CA GLU A 362 -5.02 -8.17 -11.25
C GLU A 362 -5.89 -8.62 -10.07
N ILE A 363 -6.57 -9.75 -10.22
CA ILE A 363 -7.27 -10.39 -9.10
C ILE A 363 -6.28 -11.08 -8.15
N PRO A 364 -6.60 -11.20 -6.84
CA PRO A 364 -5.71 -11.83 -5.87
C PRO A 364 -5.57 -13.36 -5.96
N TRP A 365 -5.76 -14.00 -7.12
CA TRP A 365 -5.39 -15.41 -7.31
C TRP A 365 -3.85 -15.54 -7.40
N CYS A 366 -3.22 -15.45 -6.23
CA CYS A 366 -1.78 -15.43 -6.03
C CYS A 366 -1.37 -16.64 -5.18
N ARG A 367 -0.53 -17.53 -5.76
CA ARG A 367 -0.02 -18.78 -5.16
C ARG A 367 -1.11 -19.75 -4.65
N GLY A 368 -0.70 -20.77 -3.90
CA GLY A 368 -1.57 -21.69 -3.14
C GLY A 368 -1.99 -22.93 -3.94
N GLY A 369 -2.52 -22.72 -5.14
CA GLY A 369 -3.12 -23.75 -5.99
C GLY A 369 -4.49 -23.29 -6.49
N LEU A 370 -5.51 -24.13 -6.35
CA LEU A 370 -6.89 -23.82 -6.70
C LEU A 370 -7.87 -24.49 -5.72
N GLY A 371 -8.69 -23.69 -5.04
CA GLY A 371 -9.68 -24.19 -4.08
C GLY A 371 -10.96 -24.75 -4.72
N GLY A 372 -11.96 -24.98 -3.88
CA GLY A 372 -13.30 -25.42 -4.26
C GLY A 372 -14.14 -24.33 -4.90
N GLU A 373 -15.45 -24.59 -5.02
CA GLU A 373 -16.34 -23.70 -5.77
C GLU A 373 -16.53 -22.32 -5.11
N SER A 374 -16.36 -22.19 -3.79
CA SER A 374 -16.34 -20.89 -3.09
C SER A 374 -15.13 -20.04 -3.48
N TYR A 375 -13.95 -20.65 -3.55
CA TYR A 375 -12.71 -20.01 -4.00
C TYR A 375 -12.83 -19.58 -5.47
N ARG A 376 -13.33 -20.48 -6.33
CA ARG A 376 -13.56 -20.21 -7.76
C ARG A 376 -14.59 -19.09 -7.96
N GLN A 377 -15.66 -19.08 -7.19
CA GLN A 377 -16.65 -18.01 -7.26
C GLN A 377 -16.08 -16.67 -6.78
N GLN A 378 -15.29 -16.62 -5.69
CA GLN A 378 -14.60 -15.39 -5.28
C GLN A 378 -13.68 -14.85 -6.39
N CYS A 379 -12.95 -15.71 -7.10
CA CYS A 379 -12.13 -15.30 -8.25
C CYS A 379 -12.98 -14.67 -9.38
N ARG A 380 -14.14 -15.25 -9.71
CA ARG A 380 -15.07 -14.71 -10.73
C ARG A 380 -15.71 -13.39 -10.29
N ASP A 381 -16.16 -13.32 -9.04
CA ASP A 381 -16.82 -12.15 -8.46
C ASP A 381 -15.84 -10.97 -8.43
N MET A 382 -14.60 -11.19 -7.94
CA MET A 382 -13.56 -10.17 -7.91
C MET A 382 -13.06 -9.76 -9.31
N LEU A 383 -12.98 -10.68 -10.28
CA LEU A 383 -12.64 -10.32 -11.67
C LEU A 383 -13.75 -9.46 -12.30
N THR A 384 -15.00 -9.81 -12.05
CA THR A 384 -16.16 -9.05 -12.53
C THR A 384 -16.21 -7.67 -11.88
N ALA A 385 -16.04 -7.60 -10.55
CA ALA A 385 -15.99 -6.35 -9.81
C ALA A 385 -14.86 -5.43 -10.30
N MET A 386 -13.64 -5.93 -10.42
CA MET A 386 -12.49 -5.16 -10.92
C MET A 386 -12.75 -4.58 -12.32
N ILE A 387 -13.19 -5.42 -13.28
CA ILE A 387 -13.45 -4.97 -14.65
C ILE A 387 -14.63 -3.99 -14.70
N GLU A 388 -15.75 -4.27 -14.04
CA GLU A 388 -16.92 -3.38 -14.07
C GLU A 388 -16.67 -2.05 -13.36
N GLN A 389 -15.94 -2.05 -12.25
CA GLN A 389 -15.65 -0.85 -11.47
C GLN A 389 -14.62 0.03 -12.16
N HIS A 390 -13.62 -0.56 -12.83
CA HIS A 390 -12.49 0.18 -13.40
C HIS A 390 -12.50 0.30 -14.93
N TYR A 391 -13.58 -0.17 -15.59
CA TYR A 391 -13.80 -0.16 -17.05
C TYR A 391 -13.41 1.15 -17.77
N ASN A 392 -13.70 2.31 -17.17
CA ASN A 392 -13.57 3.62 -17.81
C ASN A 392 -12.12 4.14 -17.90
N HIS A 393 -11.20 3.62 -17.08
CA HIS A 393 -9.85 4.18 -16.93
C HIS A 393 -8.97 3.92 -18.18
N PRO A 394 -8.61 4.94 -19.00
CA PRO A 394 -7.78 4.77 -20.19
C PRO A 394 -6.38 4.21 -19.89
N SER A 395 -5.86 4.44 -18.68
CA SER A 395 -4.59 3.87 -18.22
C SER A 395 -4.53 2.35 -18.31
N ILE A 396 -5.63 1.65 -18.00
CA ILE A 396 -5.64 0.19 -17.96
C ILE A 396 -5.55 -0.38 -19.38
N ILE A 397 -4.59 -1.30 -19.56
CA ILE A 397 -4.36 -2.06 -20.80
C ILE A 397 -4.32 -3.57 -20.58
N LEU A 398 -4.11 -4.03 -19.34
CA LEU A 398 -4.03 -5.45 -18.98
C LEU A 398 -4.88 -5.77 -17.74
N TRP A 399 -5.71 -6.81 -17.86
CA TRP A 399 -6.41 -7.45 -16.75
C TRP A 399 -5.67 -8.74 -16.36
N GLY A 400 -5.06 -8.74 -15.17
CA GLY A 400 -4.31 -9.88 -14.65
C GLY A 400 -5.22 -10.91 -13.99
N LEU A 401 -5.06 -12.19 -14.36
CA LEU A 401 -5.89 -13.30 -13.88
C LEU A 401 -5.25 -14.06 -12.70
N GLY A 402 -3.96 -13.83 -12.43
CA GLY A 402 -3.23 -14.48 -11.34
C GLY A 402 -1.71 -14.29 -11.40
N ASN A 403 -1.06 -14.67 -10.30
CA ASN A 403 0.39 -14.56 -10.09
C ASN A 403 0.92 -15.83 -9.38
N GLU A 404 1.93 -16.47 -9.96
CA GLU A 404 2.59 -17.64 -9.36
C GLU A 404 1.63 -18.79 -9.08
N ASN A 405 0.66 -19.01 -9.97
CA ASN A 405 -0.33 -20.10 -9.90
C ASN A 405 0.30 -21.49 -10.09
N ASP A 406 1.59 -21.55 -10.42
CA ASP A 406 2.42 -22.76 -10.37
C ASP A 406 2.94 -23.12 -8.96
N TRP A 407 2.60 -22.33 -7.92
CA TRP A 407 3.04 -22.53 -6.55
C TRP A 407 2.09 -23.41 -5.73
N GLU A 408 2.38 -24.71 -5.69
CA GLU A 408 1.76 -25.71 -4.78
C GLU A 408 2.05 -25.36 -3.31
N CYS A 409 1.02 -25.10 -2.49
CA CYS A 409 1.20 -24.82 -1.05
C CYS A 409 -0.03 -25.08 -0.16
N ASP A 410 -1.25 -24.71 -0.58
CA ASP A 410 -2.39 -24.59 0.34
C ASP A 410 -3.28 -25.84 0.43
N PHE A 411 -3.14 -26.78 -0.52
CA PHE A 411 -3.98 -27.97 -0.64
C PHE A 411 -3.13 -29.25 -0.66
N ASP A 412 -3.72 -30.41 -0.36
CA ASP A 412 -3.06 -31.72 -0.42
C ASP A 412 -3.05 -32.35 -1.82
N TYR A 413 -3.45 -31.58 -2.83
CA TYR A 413 -3.43 -31.91 -4.26
C TYR A 413 -3.10 -30.67 -5.10
N PHE A 414 -2.53 -30.89 -6.28
CA PHE A 414 -2.24 -29.84 -7.25
C PHE A 414 -2.47 -30.37 -8.67
N ASP A 415 -3.53 -29.91 -9.34
CA ASP A 415 -3.90 -30.36 -10.69
C ASP A 415 -3.73 -29.21 -11.71
N GLN A 416 -2.78 -29.39 -12.63
CA GLN A 416 -2.46 -28.40 -13.65
C GLN A 416 -3.57 -28.25 -14.70
N GLU A 417 -4.34 -29.30 -15.00
CA GLU A 417 -5.43 -29.21 -15.98
C GLU A 417 -6.68 -28.57 -15.37
N GLU A 418 -6.96 -28.73 -14.06
CA GLU A 418 -7.97 -27.93 -13.38
C GLU A 418 -7.58 -26.44 -13.31
N ILE A 419 -6.31 -26.13 -13.00
CA ILE A 419 -5.79 -24.75 -13.01
C ILE A 419 -5.89 -24.17 -14.43
N ARG A 420 -5.52 -24.91 -15.48
CA ARG A 420 -5.70 -24.49 -16.88
C ARG A 420 -7.16 -24.26 -17.25
N ALA A 421 -8.04 -25.18 -16.88
CA ALA A 421 -9.47 -25.06 -17.17
C ALA A 421 -10.07 -23.81 -16.52
N PHE A 422 -9.72 -23.52 -15.26
CA PHE A 422 -10.21 -22.34 -14.56
C PHE A 422 -9.56 -21.04 -15.03
N MET A 423 -8.25 -21.04 -15.29
CA MET A 423 -7.54 -19.90 -15.91
C MET A 423 -8.18 -19.52 -17.25
N LYS A 424 -8.57 -20.52 -18.06
CA LYS A 424 -9.31 -20.30 -19.29
C LYS A 424 -10.73 -19.76 -19.05
N GLU A 425 -11.43 -20.25 -18.03
CA GLU A 425 -12.76 -19.74 -17.66
C GLU A 425 -12.70 -18.22 -17.33
N LEU A 426 -11.68 -17.80 -16.57
CA LEU A 426 -11.42 -16.40 -16.22
C LEU A 426 -10.98 -15.56 -17.44
N HIS A 427 -10.14 -16.09 -18.32
CA HIS A 427 -9.77 -15.43 -19.58
C HIS A 427 -11.01 -15.16 -20.45
N GLU A 428 -11.85 -16.18 -20.67
CA GLU A 428 -13.09 -16.03 -21.42
C GLU A 428 -14.11 -15.12 -20.70
N LEU A 429 -14.09 -15.04 -19.35
CA LEU A 429 -14.91 -14.09 -18.59
C LEU A 429 -14.44 -12.65 -18.82
N SER A 430 -13.14 -12.39 -18.73
CA SER A 430 -12.56 -11.06 -19.00
C SER A 430 -12.93 -10.56 -20.40
N HIS A 431 -12.75 -11.40 -21.43
CA HIS A 431 -13.09 -11.03 -22.82
C HIS A 431 -14.61 -10.87 -23.08
N ARG A 432 -15.48 -11.46 -22.25
CA ARG A 432 -16.94 -11.20 -22.30
C ARG A 432 -17.33 -9.87 -21.66
N LEU A 433 -16.63 -9.45 -20.60
CA LEU A 433 -16.91 -8.21 -19.87
C LEU A 433 -16.28 -6.99 -20.56
N ASP A 434 -15.02 -7.11 -20.99
CA ASP A 434 -14.24 -6.07 -21.64
C ASP A 434 -13.33 -6.62 -22.76
N PRO A 435 -13.84 -6.74 -24.00
CA PRO A 435 -13.04 -7.12 -25.17
C PRO A 435 -12.12 -5.99 -25.69
N SER A 436 -12.03 -4.84 -25.00
CA SER A 436 -11.14 -3.72 -25.39
C SER A 436 -9.76 -3.77 -24.74
N ARG A 437 -9.52 -4.75 -23.84
CA ARG A 437 -8.27 -4.97 -23.11
C ARG A 437 -7.81 -6.41 -23.19
N LEU A 438 -6.54 -6.65 -22.86
CA LEU A 438 -5.90 -7.97 -22.97
C LEU A 438 -5.75 -8.61 -21.59
N THR A 439 -5.76 -9.94 -21.54
CA THR A 439 -5.52 -10.70 -20.30
C THR A 439 -4.03 -10.99 -20.09
N ALA A 440 -3.60 -11.10 -18.84
CA ALA A 440 -2.25 -11.48 -18.50
C ALA A 440 -2.15 -12.36 -17.23
N ILE A 441 -1.04 -13.07 -17.08
CA ILE A 441 -0.58 -13.66 -15.82
C ILE A 441 0.93 -13.54 -15.70
N ARG A 442 1.43 -13.65 -14.46
CA ARG A 442 2.85 -13.82 -14.17
C ARG A 442 3.14 -15.22 -13.61
N ARG A 443 4.17 -15.87 -14.17
CA ARG A 443 4.78 -17.13 -13.73
C ARG A 443 3.76 -18.26 -13.54
N CYS A 444 3.36 -18.86 -14.65
CA CYS A 444 2.62 -20.12 -14.66
C CYS A 444 2.84 -20.76 -16.04
N GLU A 445 3.97 -21.47 -16.19
CA GLU A 445 4.48 -21.87 -17.52
C GLU A 445 3.52 -22.82 -18.26
N PHE A 446 2.74 -23.62 -17.51
CA PHE A 446 1.70 -24.49 -18.04
C PHE A 446 0.36 -23.79 -18.35
N CYS A 447 0.26 -22.47 -18.22
CA CYS A 447 -0.91 -21.66 -18.61
C CYS A 447 -0.62 -20.54 -19.64
N LYS A 448 0.63 -20.41 -20.11
CA LYS A 448 1.07 -19.31 -20.99
C LYS A 448 0.46 -19.31 -22.39
N ASP A 449 -0.20 -20.40 -22.79
CA ASP A 449 -0.95 -20.59 -24.04
C ASP A 449 -2.42 -20.13 -23.95
N ILE A 450 -2.88 -19.74 -22.75
CA ILE A 450 -4.28 -19.37 -22.48
C ILE A 450 -4.49 -17.86 -22.56
N ILE A 451 -3.54 -17.06 -22.07
CA ILE A 451 -3.66 -15.59 -21.97
C ILE A 451 -3.12 -14.83 -23.20
N ASP A 452 -3.42 -13.54 -23.26
CA ASP A 452 -2.98 -12.68 -24.37
C ASP A 452 -1.52 -12.23 -24.25
N VAL A 453 -1.06 -11.92 -23.03
CA VAL A 453 0.30 -11.42 -22.70
C VAL A 453 0.88 -12.18 -21.50
N TYR A 454 2.10 -12.68 -21.62
CA TYR A 454 2.76 -13.48 -20.57
C TYR A 454 3.96 -12.76 -19.94
N SER A 455 4.10 -12.91 -18.61
CA SER A 455 5.37 -12.72 -17.91
C SER A 455 5.87 -14.04 -17.31
N PRO A 456 7.07 -14.52 -17.67
CA PRO A 456 7.79 -15.50 -16.85
C PRO A 456 8.42 -14.83 -15.61
N SER A 457 9.19 -15.60 -14.84
CA SER A 457 10.06 -15.10 -13.75
C SER A 457 11.48 -14.86 -14.28
N ILE A 458 12.00 -13.63 -14.19
CA ILE A 458 13.36 -13.26 -14.62
C ILE A 458 13.99 -12.32 -13.58
N TRP A 459 14.83 -12.88 -12.72
CA TRP A 459 15.53 -12.21 -11.61
C TRP A 459 17.06 -12.33 -11.75
N ALA A 460 17.58 -12.03 -12.94
CA ALA A 460 19.01 -12.14 -13.28
C ALA A 460 19.88 -11.32 -12.31
N GLY A 461 20.72 -12.00 -11.53
CA GLY A 461 21.56 -11.36 -10.51
C GLY A 461 20.91 -11.17 -9.14
N TRP A 462 19.71 -11.70 -8.90
CA TRP A 462 19.13 -11.75 -7.55
C TRP A 462 18.93 -13.19 -7.06
N TYR A 463 17.81 -13.82 -7.44
CA TYR A 463 17.53 -15.20 -7.07
C TYR A 463 18.36 -16.20 -7.89
N ARG A 464 18.77 -15.86 -9.12
CA ARG A 464 19.56 -16.75 -9.98
C ARG A 464 20.38 -16.02 -11.05
N GLY A 465 21.48 -16.63 -11.46
CA GLY A 465 22.40 -16.09 -12.48
C GLY A 465 23.11 -14.81 -12.05
N ILE A 466 23.69 -14.10 -13.01
CA ILE A 466 24.29 -12.77 -12.81
C ILE A 466 23.53 -11.73 -13.63
N TYR A 467 23.51 -10.46 -13.20
CA TYR A 467 22.69 -9.43 -13.85
C TYR A 467 23.05 -9.16 -15.31
N THR A 468 24.25 -9.56 -15.74
CA THR A 468 24.66 -9.47 -17.15
C THR A 468 23.91 -10.42 -18.06
N ASP A 469 23.34 -11.51 -17.53
CA ASP A 469 22.55 -12.52 -18.26
C ASP A 469 21.17 -11.98 -18.71
N TYR A 470 20.75 -10.80 -18.22
CA TYR A 470 19.41 -10.24 -18.40
C TYR A 470 18.91 -10.15 -19.86
N GLU A 471 19.73 -9.65 -20.79
CA GLU A 471 19.29 -9.50 -22.19
C GLU A 471 19.04 -10.87 -22.85
N GLU A 472 19.91 -11.83 -22.58
CA GLU A 472 19.81 -13.19 -23.13
C GLU A 472 18.59 -13.92 -22.57
N SER A 473 18.40 -13.92 -21.25
CA SER A 473 17.23 -14.52 -20.60
C SER A 473 15.91 -13.91 -21.08
N SER A 474 15.87 -12.58 -21.25
CA SER A 474 14.69 -11.88 -21.77
C SER A 474 14.40 -12.22 -23.24
N ARG A 475 15.44 -12.40 -24.05
CA ARG A 475 15.31 -12.77 -25.47
C ARG A 475 14.82 -14.21 -25.61
N GLN A 476 15.42 -15.15 -24.89
CA GLN A 476 14.96 -16.54 -24.81
C GLN A 476 13.50 -16.62 -24.34
N ALA A 477 13.11 -15.81 -23.34
CA ALA A 477 11.72 -15.73 -22.88
C ALA A 477 10.75 -15.19 -23.95
N MET A 478 11.13 -14.14 -24.69
CA MET A 478 10.31 -13.56 -25.75
C MET A 478 10.13 -14.49 -26.95
N GLU A 479 11.12 -15.33 -27.26
CA GLU A 479 11.01 -16.36 -28.30
C GLU A 479 10.06 -17.51 -27.92
N ASN A 480 9.73 -17.65 -26.63
CA ASN A 480 8.93 -18.75 -26.07
C ASN A 480 7.43 -18.43 -25.85
N VAL A 481 6.96 -17.23 -26.22
CA VAL A 481 5.54 -16.81 -26.16
C VAL A 481 5.17 -15.85 -27.30
N ASP A 482 3.88 -15.78 -27.62
CA ASP A 482 3.34 -14.85 -28.62
C ASP A 482 3.56 -13.38 -28.24
N ARG A 483 3.33 -13.01 -26.97
CA ARG A 483 3.50 -11.65 -26.46
C ARG A 483 4.15 -11.69 -25.08
N PHE A 484 5.35 -11.15 -24.99
CA PHE A 484 6.17 -11.13 -23.78
C PHE A 484 6.13 -9.75 -23.12
N PHE A 485 6.00 -9.70 -21.80
CA PHE A 485 6.21 -8.49 -21.01
C PHE A 485 6.80 -8.88 -19.65
N HIS A 486 7.95 -8.31 -19.30
CA HIS A 486 8.67 -8.70 -18.09
C HIS A 486 8.13 -8.01 -16.83
N MET A 487 7.28 -8.71 -16.07
CA MET A 487 6.91 -8.35 -14.70
C MET A 487 7.88 -8.94 -13.68
N GLU A 488 8.36 -8.08 -12.80
CA GLU A 488 9.20 -8.35 -11.63
C GLU A 488 10.66 -8.68 -11.93
N TRP A 489 11.51 -7.76 -11.50
CA TRP A 489 12.94 -7.89 -11.30
C TRP A 489 13.36 -6.86 -10.25
N GLY A 490 14.48 -7.08 -9.57
CA GLY A 490 14.92 -6.23 -8.48
C GLY A 490 15.90 -6.96 -7.54
N ALA A 491 16.39 -6.26 -6.53
CA ALA A 491 17.25 -6.81 -5.48
C ALA A 491 16.91 -6.13 -4.15
N ASP A 492 16.88 -6.88 -3.05
CA ASP A 492 16.69 -6.27 -1.73
C ASP A 492 17.90 -5.41 -1.38
N ASN A 493 17.65 -4.17 -0.97
CA ASN A 493 18.68 -3.19 -0.65
C ASN A 493 18.30 -2.46 0.64
N LEU A 494 19.04 -2.71 1.70
CA LEU A 494 18.88 -2.02 2.97
C LEU A 494 19.39 -0.59 2.80
N ALA A 495 18.51 0.41 2.94
CA ALA A 495 18.89 1.81 2.77
C ALA A 495 20.05 2.20 3.71
N THR A 496 20.94 3.08 3.27
CA THR A 496 22.19 3.45 3.96
C THR A 496 23.24 2.34 4.09
N ARG A 497 23.03 1.13 3.53
CA ARG A 497 24.08 0.11 3.39
C ARG A 497 24.75 0.24 2.02
N HIS A 498 26.07 0.42 2.04
CA HIS A 498 26.91 0.58 0.86
C HIS A 498 28.12 -0.35 0.93
N VAL A 499 28.80 -0.56 -0.20
CA VAL A 499 30.11 -1.21 -0.26
C VAL A 499 31.06 -0.45 -1.18
N GLU A 500 32.35 -0.52 -0.89
CA GLU A 500 33.39 0.11 -1.71
C GLU A 500 33.58 -0.59 -3.07
N LYS A 501 33.17 -1.86 -3.20
CA LYS A 501 33.20 -2.68 -4.44
C LYS A 501 32.04 -3.66 -4.43
N THR A 502 31.29 -3.73 -5.53
CA THR A 502 30.09 -4.55 -5.71
C THR A 502 30.34 -6.04 -5.97
N PHE A 503 31.59 -6.43 -6.25
CA PHE A 503 31.94 -7.80 -6.66
C PHE A 503 32.79 -8.59 -5.65
N THR A 504 33.31 -7.96 -4.59
CA THR A 504 34.15 -8.66 -3.61
C THR A 504 33.31 -9.63 -2.79
N GLY A 505 33.52 -10.93 -2.99
CA GLY A 505 32.70 -11.98 -2.37
C GLY A 505 31.63 -12.58 -3.30
N PHE A 506 31.57 -12.16 -4.57
CA PHE A 506 30.65 -12.74 -5.57
C PHE A 506 31.38 -13.40 -6.73
N GLU A 507 32.72 -13.46 -6.71
CA GLU A 507 33.53 -14.05 -7.79
C GLU A 507 33.34 -15.58 -7.97
N PHE A 508 32.56 -16.23 -7.10
CA PHE A 508 32.12 -17.63 -7.28
C PHE A 508 30.81 -17.78 -8.06
N LEU A 509 30.05 -16.71 -8.31
CA LEU A 509 28.82 -16.74 -9.10
C LEU A 509 29.17 -16.73 -10.60
N THR A 510 29.13 -17.90 -11.22
CA THR A 510 29.22 -18.04 -12.69
C THR A 510 27.90 -17.68 -13.35
N SER A 511 27.93 -17.17 -14.58
CA SER A 511 26.73 -17.06 -15.43
C SER A 511 26.01 -18.41 -15.51
N SER A 512 24.68 -18.37 -15.44
CA SER A 512 23.84 -19.57 -15.38
C SER A 512 23.43 -20.11 -16.76
N GLY A 513 23.96 -19.54 -17.85
CA GLY A 513 23.59 -19.94 -19.21
C GLY A 513 22.13 -19.63 -19.56
N GLY A 514 21.60 -18.52 -19.04
CA GLY A 514 20.23 -18.04 -19.29
C GLY A 514 19.20 -18.39 -18.21
N SER A 515 19.46 -19.36 -17.32
CA SER A 515 18.54 -19.70 -16.21
C SER A 515 18.60 -18.62 -15.12
N THR A 516 17.65 -17.67 -15.16
CA THR A 516 17.57 -16.53 -14.22
C THR A 516 16.26 -16.49 -13.44
N ASP A 517 15.54 -17.60 -13.44
CA ASP A 517 14.23 -17.83 -12.86
C ASP A 517 14.27 -18.09 -11.34
N GLU A 518 13.33 -17.49 -10.61
CA GLU A 518 13.04 -17.81 -9.20
C GLU A 518 12.24 -19.11 -9.12
N ARG A 519 12.74 -20.06 -8.33
CA ARG A 519 12.11 -21.35 -8.02
C ARG A 519 11.79 -21.43 -6.53
N ASP A 520 11.02 -22.45 -6.15
CA ASP A 520 10.81 -22.73 -4.73
C ASP A 520 12.14 -22.87 -3.97
N GLY A 521 12.16 -22.35 -2.74
CA GLY A 521 13.36 -22.23 -1.90
C GLY A 521 14.33 -21.10 -2.25
N ASP A 522 14.34 -20.50 -3.45
CA ASP A 522 15.32 -19.44 -3.79
C ASP A 522 15.13 -18.15 -2.97
N TYR A 523 13.90 -17.89 -2.53
CA TYR A 523 13.52 -16.78 -1.66
C TYR A 523 13.97 -16.95 -0.20
N LEU A 524 14.35 -18.16 0.22
CA LEU A 524 14.82 -18.46 1.57
C LEU A 524 16.28 -18.01 1.76
N LEU A 525 16.60 -17.55 2.97
CA LEU A 525 17.98 -17.20 3.38
C LEU A 525 18.85 -18.44 3.69
N THR A 526 18.39 -19.65 3.38
CA THR A 526 19.13 -20.91 3.56
C THR A 526 18.89 -21.86 2.40
N GLY A 527 19.73 -22.89 2.25
CA GLY A 527 19.58 -23.89 1.18
C GLY A 527 19.78 -23.35 -0.24
N GLY A 528 19.54 -24.20 -1.24
CA GLY A 528 19.68 -23.89 -2.67
C GLY A 528 21.11 -23.62 -3.15
N GLU A 529 21.25 -23.33 -4.44
CA GLU A 529 22.53 -22.95 -5.07
C GLU A 529 22.99 -21.54 -4.66
N PRO A 530 24.28 -21.20 -4.82
CA PRO A 530 24.80 -19.85 -4.58
C PRO A 530 24.07 -18.78 -5.39
N ARG A 531 23.66 -17.70 -4.73
CA ARG A 531 22.82 -16.62 -5.30
C ARG A 531 22.87 -15.36 -4.46
N VAL A 532 22.70 -14.19 -5.08
CA VAL A 532 22.83 -12.89 -4.41
C VAL A 532 21.72 -12.66 -3.37
N SER A 533 20.51 -13.21 -3.57
CA SER A 533 19.44 -13.12 -2.57
C SER A 533 19.82 -13.71 -1.21
N ARG A 534 20.69 -14.73 -1.19
CA ARG A 534 21.14 -15.45 0.02
C ARG A 534 22.52 -15.02 0.49
N ASP A 535 23.45 -14.89 -0.44
CA ASP A 535 24.88 -14.68 -0.16
C ASP A 535 25.27 -13.18 -0.23
N GLY A 536 24.35 -12.32 -0.69
CA GLY A 536 24.54 -10.89 -0.92
C GLY A 536 24.75 -10.04 0.33
N ASP A 537 25.35 -8.86 0.14
CA ASP A 537 25.45 -7.83 1.18
C ASP A 537 24.14 -7.04 1.38
N TRP A 538 23.20 -7.12 0.44
CA TRP A 538 21.95 -6.34 0.39
C TRP A 538 22.22 -4.82 0.43
N SER A 539 23.27 -4.37 -0.26
CA SER A 539 23.66 -2.96 -0.36
C SER A 539 22.93 -2.21 -1.48
N GLU A 540 22.74 -0.90 -1.27
CA GLU A 540 22.33 0.02 -2.34
C GLU A 540 23.36 0.04 -3.49
N THR A 541 24.63 -0.28 -3.22
CA THR A 541 25.70 -0.23 -4.24
C THR A 541 25.52 -1.30 -5.29
N TYR A 542 25.20 -2.54 -4.86
CA TYR A 542 24.88 -3.64 -5.76
C TYR A 542 23.66 -3.31 -6.62
N PHE A 543 22.54 -2.93 -5.98
CA PHE A 543 21.29 -2.70 -6.70
C PHE A 543 21.38 -1.53 -7.68
N CYS A 544 22.09 -0.45 -7.34
CA CYS A 544 22.31 0.67 -8.28
C CYS A 544 23.07 0.26 -9.53
N GLU A 545 24.05 -0.64 -9.45
CA GLU A 545 24.76 -1.17 -10.63
C GLU A 545 23.93 -2.18 -11.41
N MET A 546 23.09 -2.97 -10.72
CA MET A 546 22.13 -3.86 -11.37
C MET A 546 21.10 -3.07 -12.20
N ILE A 547 20.49 -2.03 -11.63
CA ILE A 547 19.52 -1.16 -12.33
C ILE A 547 20.20 -0.48 -13.53
N ASP A 548 21.36 0.14 -13.32
CA ASP A 548 22.16 0.79 -14.36
C ASP A 548 22.47 -0.17 -15.52
N TRP A 549 22.77 -1.44 -15.24
CA TRP A 549 22.95 -2.47 -16.26
C TRP A 549 21.65 -2.82 -17.01
N TYR A 550 20.54 -3.02 -16.29
CA TYR A 550 19.25 -3.35 -16.90
C TYR A 550 18.78 -2.21 -17.83
N LEU A 551 18.78 -0.96 -17.35
CA LEU A 551 18.25 0.18 -18.09
C LEU A 551 19.05 0.48 -19.36
N LYS A 552 20.39 0.47 -19.32
CA LYS A 552 21.20 0.62 -20.56
C LYS A 552 21.05 -0.56 -21.52
N SER A 553 20.63 -1.73 -21.06
CA SER A 553 20.41 -2.88 -21.95
C SER A 553 19.05 -2.74 -22.65
N GLN A 554 18.01 -2.29 -21.95
CA GLN A 554 16.68 -2.02 -22.51
C GLN A 554 16.69 -1.00 -23.66
N GLU A 555 17.60 -0.02 -23.65
CA GLU A 555 17.81 0.92 -24.78
C GLU A 555 18.12 0.23 -26.11
N LYS A 556 18.71 -0.98 -26.08
CA LYS A 556 19.08 -1.77 -27.28
C LYS A 556 18.08 -2.87 -27.62
N MET A 557 17.12 -3.15 -26.75
CA MET A 557 16.12 -4.18 -26.95
C MET A 557 14.93 -3.56 -27.70
N ASP A 558 15.06 -3.43 -29.01
CA ASP A 558 14.05 -2.86 -29.92
C ASP A 558 12.75 -3.68 -29.99
N TRP A 559 12.88 -5.00 -29.87
CA TRP A 559 11.79 -5.97 -29.74
C TRP A 559 11.08 -5.93 -28.38
N LEU A 560 11.64 -5.30 -27.34
CA LEU A 560 11.08 -5.35 -25.99
C LEU A 560 9.84 -4.45 -25.86
N THR A 561 8.78 -5.00 -25.29
CA THR A 561 7.56 -4.29 -24.84
C THR A 561 7.88 -3.36 -23.67
N GLY A 562 8.50 -3.91 -22.63
CA GLY A 562 9.09 -3.19 -21.52
C GLY A 562 9.42 -4.13 -20.37
N ALA A 563 9.70 -3.55 -19.20
CA ALA A 563 9.86 -4.31 -17.96
C ALA A 563 9.38 -3.49 -16.75
N ALA A 564 8.85 -4.17 -15.73
CA ALA A 564 8.41 -3.55 -14.49
C ALA A 564 9.23 -4.04 -13.29
N GLN A 565 9.97 -3.13 -12.65
CA GLN A 565 10.74 -3.45 -11.45
C GLN A 565 9.81 -3.72 -10.26
N TRP A 566 10.15 -4.72 -9.45
CA TRP A 566 9.48 -5.03 -8.19
C TRP A 566 10.35 -4.56 -7.03
N ALA A 567 9.93 -3.61 -6.18
CA ALA A 567 8.76 -2.74 -6.28
C ALA A 567 9.16 -1.29 -6.00
N PHE A 568 8.27 -0.32 -6.19
CA PHE A 568 8.61 1.09 -6.05
C PHE A 568 9.08 1.45 -4.62
N LYS A 569 8.37 0.94 -3.62
CA LYS A 569 8.51 1.28 -2.20
C LYS A 569 8.71 -0.01 -1.38
N ASP A 570 9.55 0.05 -0.34
CA ASP A 570 9.67 -1.05 0.62
C ASP A 570 8.32 -1.31 1.31
N PHE A 571 7.97 -2.58 1.51
CA PHE A 571 6.64 -2.97 2.01
C PHE A 571 6.69 -4.20 2.93
N ALA A 572 5.68 -4.32 3.79
CA ALA A 572 5.59 -5.39 4.78
C ALA A 572 5.17 -6.75 4.18
N THR A 573 5.74 -7.84 4.70
CA THR A 573 5.48 -9.22 4.28
C THR A 573 5.63 -10.22 5.44
N PRO A 574 4.69 -11.17 5.62
CA PRO A 574 4.72 -12.12 6.73
C PRO A 574 5.77 -13.23 6.55
N VAL A 575 6.28 -13.46 5.32
CA VAL A 575 7.16 -14.60 5.01
C VAL A 575 8.66 -14.26 5.09
N ARG A 576 9.05 -13.05 5.52
CA ARG A 576 10.46 -12.61 5.64
C ARG A 576 10.87 -12.17 7.06
N PRO A 577 10.69 -13.00 8.10
CA PRO A 577 11.05 -12.63 9.49
C PRO A 577 12.54 -12.30 9.67
N ASP A 578 13.43 -13.02 8.97
CA ASP A 578 14.90 -12.91 9.15
C ASP A 578 15.56 -11.83 8.26
N SER A 579 14.76 -11.01 7.55
CA SER A 579 15.25 -9.90 6.73
C SER A 579 16.06 -8.88 7.57
N PRO A 580 17.03 -8.16 6.98
CA PRO A 580 17.82 -7.11 7.64
C PRO A 580 17.00 -6.03 8.40
N ILE A 581 15.77 -5.74 7.95
CA ILE A 581 14.66 -5.29 8.80
C ILE A 581 13.63 -6.45 8.80
N PRO A 582 13.25 -7.02 9.95
CA PRO A 582 12.28 -8.10 10.03
C PRO A 582 10.95 -7.78 9.35
N TYR A 583 10.37 -8.78 8.67
CA TYR A 583 9.09 -8.72 7.95
C TYR A 583 9.00 -7.65 6.85
N LEU A 584 10.14 -7.17 6.33
CA LEU A 584 10.19 -6.20 5.24
C LEU A 584 10.74 -6.82 3.95
N ASN A 585 10.06 -6.57 2.83
CA ASN A 585 10.61 -6.73 1.48
C ASN A 585 11.29 -5.39 1.12
N MET A 586 12.60 -5.43 0.90
CA MET A 586 13.46 -4.25 0.75
C MET A 586 13.90 -4.02 -0.69
N LYS A 587 13.19 -4.59 -1.67
CA LYS A 587 13.41 -4.34 -3.11
C LYS A 587 12.94 -2.95 -3.55
N GLY A 588 12.38 -2.15 -2.63
CA GLY A 588 12.01 -0.76 -2.84
C GLY A 588 13.20 0.10 -3.29
N ILE A 589 12.91 1.09 -4.13
CA ILE A 589 13.83 2.18 -4.48
C ILE A 589 13.58 3.45 -3.66
N ILE A 590 12.49 3.47 -2.88
CA ILE A 590 12.27 4.36 -1.76
C ILE A 590 11.91 3.53 -0.51
N GLU A 591 12.28 3.99 0.68
CA GLU A 591 11.89 3.38 1.95
C GLU A 591 10.38 3.49 2.18
N ARG A 592 9.85 2.67 3.09
CA ARG A 592 8.42 2.57 3.42
C ARG A 592 7.76 3.89 3.86
N ASP A 593 8.55 4.90 4.27
CA ASP A 593 8.17 6.27 4.64
C ASP A 593 8.28 7.32 3.51
N PHE A 594 8.49 6.88 2.26
CA PHE A 594 8.81 7.70 1.07
C PHE A 594 10.24 8.26 0.97
N THR A 595 11.15 7.96 1.90
CA THR A 595 12.56 8.40 1.80
C THR A 595 13.24 7.78 0.58
N LYS A 596 13.71 8.60 -0.36
CA LYS A 596 14.35 8.12 -1.60
C LYS A 596 15.71 7.47 -1.31
N LYS A 597 15.86 6.20 -1.72
CA LYS A 597 17.17 5.52 -1.79
C LYS A 597 17.94 6.02 -3.02
N GLU A 598 19.23 5.72 -3.11
CA GLU A 598 20.06 6.14 -4.26
C GLU A 598 19.58 5.51 -5.58
N ALA A 599 18.99 4.32 -5.50
CA ALA A 599 18.37 3.59 -6.62
C ALA A 599 17.31 4.42 -7.38
N TYR A 600 16.54 5.26 -6.69
CA TYR A 600 15.54 6.16 -7.30
C TYR A 600 16.17 7.08 -8.37
N TYR A 601 17.36 7.61 -8.08
CA TYR A 601 18.05 8.55 -8.97
C TYR A 601 18.71 7.86 -10.15
N VAL A 602 18.99 6.55 -10.06
CA VAL A 602 19.41 5.73 -11.22
C VAL A 602 18.30 5.74 -12.25
N TYR A 603 17.08 5.33 -11.89
CA TYR A 603 15.90 5.41 -12.77
C TYR A 603 15.67 6.81 -13.31
N GLN A 604 15.66 7.83 -12.44
CA GLN A 604 15.43 9.20 -12.85
C GLN A 604 16.46 9.71 -13.89
N SER A 605 17.71 9.24 -13.82
CA SER A 605 18.79 9.57 -14.75
C SER A 605 18.71 8.89 -16.13
N TYR A 606 17.85 7.88 -16.29
CA TYR A 606 17.57 7.21 -17.57
C TYR A 606 16.18 7.55 -18.12
N TRP A 607 15.19 7.81 -17.26
CA TRP A 607 13.79 7.88 -17.66
C TRP A 607 13.20 9.29 -17.73
N THR A 608 13.83 10.32 -17.17
CA THR A 608 13.30 11.70 -17.20
C THR A 608 14.03 12.62 -18.18
N GLU A 609 13.31 13.57 -18.77
CA GLU A 609 13.90 14.64 -19.59
C GLU A 609 14.36 15.86 -18.78
N LYS A 610 13.68 16.15 -17.65
CA LYS A 610 13.95 17.27 -16.74
C LYS A 610 15.39 17.18 -16.20
N PRO A 611 16.29 18.15 -16.46
CA PRO A 611 17.69 18.07 -16.06
C PRO A 611 17.87 17.78 -14.56
N MET A 612 18.59 16.72 -14.25
CA MET A 612 18.93 16.30 -12.88
C MET A 612 20.36 15.76 -12.79
N VAL A 613 20.92 15.78 -11.59
CA VAL A 613 22.23 15.22 -11.27
C VAL A 613 22.24 14.74 -9.82
N ARG A 614 22.85 13.57 -9.57
CA ARG A 614 23.00 12.96 -8.25
C ARG A 614 24.37 12.30 -8.15
N ILE A 615 25.19 12.72 -7.20
CA ILE A 615 26.39 11.99 -6.79
C ILE A 615 25.94 10.76 -6.00
N TYR A 616 26.49 9.58 -6.27
CA TYR A 616 26.22 8.39 -5.48
C TYR A 616 26.95 8.48 -4.12
N GLY A 617 26.21 8.31 -3.01
CA GLY A 617 26.76 8.18 -1.67
C GLY A 617 26.27 9.22 -0.64
N HIS A 618 25.13 9.89 -0.86
CA HIS A 618 24.54 10.82 0.13
C HIS A 618 24.22 10.11 1.45
N THR A 619 23.86 8.83 1.38
CA THR A 619 23.58 7.94 2.51
C THR A 619 24.83 7.20 3.03
N MET A 620 26.01 7.44 2.44
CA MET A 620 27.30 6.79 2.77
C MET A 620 28.26 7.76 3.51
N PRO A 621 28.05 8.05 4.82
CA PRO A 621 28.80 9.08 5.55
C PRO A 621 30.28 8.74 5.78
N VAL A 622 30.67 7.47 5.63
CA VAL A 622 32.05 7.00 5.75
C VAL A 622 32.38 6.10 4.57
N ARG A 623 33.41 6.49 3.81
CA ARG A 623 34.09 5.67 2.79
C ARG A 623 35.38 5.10 3.39
N TRP A 624 35.92 4.03 2.79
CA TRP A 624 37.09 3.35 3.38
C TRP A 624 38.03 2.72 2.35
N GLY A 625 39.30 2.58 2.70
CA GLY A 625 40.28 1.89 1.86
C GLY A 625 41.69 2.09 2.36
N ARG A 626 42.67 1.81 1.50
CA ARG A 626 44.08 2.11 1.82
C ARG A 626 44.35 3.60 1.56
N ASP A 627 45.33 4.15 2.28
CA ASP A 627 45.93 5.41 1.85
C ASP A 627 46.51 5.25 0.43
N GLY A 628 46.38 6.30 -0.39
CA GLY A 628 46.70 6.28 -1.82
C GLY A 628 45.82 5.39 -2.72
N GLU A 629 44.79 4.71 -2.20
CA GLU A 629 43.87 3.91 -3.03
C GLU A 629 43.03 4.82 -3.94
N ARG A 630 42.93 4.47 -5.23
CA ARG A 630 41.98 5.11 -6.14
C ARG A 630 40.60 4.52 -5.92
N LYS A 631 39.62 5.41 -5.76
CA LYS A 631 38.22 5.11 -5.52
C LYS A 631 37.36 5.67 -6.64
N SER A 632 36.34 4.89 -7.01
CA SER A 632 35.34 5.32 -7.98
C SER A 632 34.30 6.24 -7.36
N MET A 633 34.04 7.36 -8.02
CA MET A 633 32.94 8.30 -7.74
C MET A 633 31.95 8.22 -8.90
N LYS A 634 30.72 7.75 -8.64
CA LYS A 634 29.66 7.62 -9.66
C LYS A 634 28.70 8.82 -9.57
N VAL A 635 28.23 9.30 -10.71
CA VAL A 635 27.18 10.33 -10.81
C VAL A 635 26.08 9.82 -11.73
N TYR A 636 24.85 9.74 -11.21
CA TYR A 636 23.66 9.46 -12.01
C TYR A 636 23.06 10.79 -12.48
N SER A 637 22.95 10.95 -13.80
CA SER A 637 22.44 12.18 -14.44
C SER A 637 21.88 11.91 -15.82
N ASN A 638 20.84 12.64 -16.22
CA ASN A 638 20.32 12.69 -17.59
C ASN A 638 20.95 13.83 -18.43
N CYS A 639 21.94 14.54 -17.89
CA CYS A 639 22.61 15.66 -18.55
C CYS A 639 23.62 15.19 -19.61
N THR A 640 23.90 16.03 -20.60
CA THR A 640 24.82 15.69 -21.71
C THR A 640 26.29 15.62 -21.28
N GLU A 641 26.67 16.45 -20.31
CA GLU A 641 27.99 16.39 -19.68
C GLU A 641 27.95 16.87 -18.22
N ALA A 642 28.91 16.38 -17.42
CA ALA A 642 29.09 16.71 -16.02
C ALA A 642 30.58 16.86 -15.67
N GLU A 643 30.90 17.79 -14.77
CA GLU A 643 32.22 18.00 -14.20
C GLU A 643 32.16 17.74 -12.68
N LEU A 644 32.95 16.76 -12.22
CA LEU A 644 33.06 16.43 -10.80
C LEU A 644 34.26 17.14 -10.17
N PHE A 645 34.07 17.69 -8.98
CA PHE A 645 35.09 18.37 -8.18
C PHE A 645 35.27 17.63 -6.86
N LEU A 646 36.52 17.37 -6.46
CA LEU A 646 36.90 16.84 -5.15
C LEU A 646 37.67 17.91 -4.39
N ASN A 647 37.19 18.30 -3.20
CA ASN A 647 37.82 19.30 -2.33
C ASN A 647 38.15 20.61 -3.08
N GLY A 648 37.24 21.05 -3.96
CA GLY A 648 37.39 22.24 -4.82
C GLY A 648 38.18 22.05 -6.12
N VAL A 649 38.89 20.93 -6.29
CA VAL A 649 39.70 20.64 -7.49
C VAL A 649 38.88 19.83 -8.51
N SER A 650 38.85 20.27 -9.77
CA SER A 650 38.19 19.52 -10.85
C SER A 650 38.90 18.18 -11.13
N LEU A 651 38.11 17.13 -11.33
CA LEU A 651 38.52 15.82 -11.84
C LEU A 651 38.29 15.68 -13.36
N GLY A 652 37.89 16.77 -14.03
CA GLY A 652 37.63 16.85 -15.47
C GLY A 652 36.17 16.60 -15.85
N VAL A 653 35.77 17.20 -16.98
CA VAL A 653 34.44 17.00 -17.60
C VAL A 653 34.35 15.59 -18.20
N LYS A 654 33.19 14.95 -18.04
CA LYS A 654 32.79 13.74 -18.77
C LYS A 654 31.45 13.94 -19.47
N ARG A 655 31.27 13.24 -20.59
CA ARG A 655 30.01 13.18 -21.35
C ARG A 655 29.23 11.94 -20.95
N ARG A 656 27.90 12.04 -21.02
CA ARG A 656 27.00 10.92 -20.77
C ARG A 656 26.89 10.04 -22.00
N ASP A 657 27.15 8.75 -21.82
CA ASP A 657 26.84 7.68 -22.76
C ASP A 657 26.31 6.50 -21.94
N SER A 658 25.01 6.19 -22.05
CA SER A 658 24.36 5.07 -21.36
C SER A 658 25.13 3.76 -21.50
N GLN A 659 25.84 3.57 -22.62
CA GLN A 659 26.50 2.33 -22.96
C GLN A 659 27.93 2.22 -22.39
N ASP A 660 28.52 3.33 -21.90
CA ASP A 660 29.76 3.34 -21.11
C ASP A 660 29.46 2.99 -19.64
N PHE A 661 29.04 1.76 -19.38
CA PHE A 661 28.72 1.26 -18.04
C PHE A 661 29.95 1.23 -17.10
N PRO A 662 29.81 1.54 -15.78
CA PRO A 662 28.63 2.06 -15.09
C PRO A 662 28.51 3.59 -15.09
N ALA A 663 27.36 4.07 -14.61
CA ALA A 663 26.93 5.46 -14.44
C ALA A 663 26.88 6.26 -15.76
N ALA A 664 26.48 5.61 -16.86
CA ALA A 664 26.41 6.22 -18.20
C ALA A 664 27.68 7.04 -18.57
N GLY A 665 28.86 6.48 -18.29
CA GLY A 665 30.17 7.11 -18.47
C GLY A 665 30.62 8.04 -17.34
N LEU A 666 29.69 8.59 -16.55
CA LEU A 666 29.90 9.62 -15.52
C LEU A 666 30.46 9.04 -14.20
N ARG A 667 31.65 8.44 -14.30
CA ARG A 667 32.44 7.90 -13.18
C ARG A 667 33.89 8.40 -13.18
N TRP A 668 34.45 8.72 -12.02
CA TRP A 668 35.81 9.23 -11.86
C TRP A 668 36.62 8.42 -10.84
N GLU A 669 37.84 8.04 -11.21
CA GLU A 669 38.79 7.35 -10.32
C GLU A 669 39.73 8.36 -9.65
N THR A 670 39.58 8.59 -8.35
CA THR A 670 40.34 9.62 -7.61
C THR A 670 40.92 9.08 -6.30
N VAL A 671 41.96 9.73 -5.78
CA VAL A 671 42.50 9.42 -4.44
C VAL A 671 41.84 10.33 -3.41
N LEU A 672 41.26 9.72 -2.37
CA LEU A 672 40.67 10.43 -1.25
C LEU A 672 41.74 10.72 -0.18
N LYS A 673 41.58 11.82 0.56
CA LYS A 673 42.41 12.12 1.74
C LYS A 673 41.79 11.45 2.96
N CYS A 674 42.59 10.95 3.91
CA CYS A 674 42.04 10.50 5.19
C CYS A 674 41.30 11.66 5.90
N GLY A 675 40.15 11.36 6.51
CA GLY A 675 39.22 12.36 7.08
C GLY A 675 38.25 12.94 6.04
N THR A 676 37.74 14.15 6.30
CA THR A 676 36.65 14.76 5.52
C THR A 676 37.04 15.04 4.07
N ASN A 677 36.17 14.63 3.14
CA ASN A 677 36.21 15.00 1.73
C ASN A 677 34.86 15.58 1.30
N GLN A 678 34.89 16.61 0.47
CA GLN A 678 33.70 17.18 -0.20
C GLN A 678 33.73 16.82 -1.69
N LEU A 679 32.62 16.29 -2.20
CA LEU A 679 32.35 16.21 -3.63
C LEU A 679 31.31 17.25 -4.02
N ARG A 680 31.50 17.86 -5.18
CA ARG A 680 30.51 18.74 -5.84
C ARG A 680 30.52 18.43 -7.33
N VAL A 681 29.35 18.29 -7.94
CA VAL A 681 29.21 18.09 -9.39
C VAL A 681 28.44 19.24 -10.01
N VAL A 682 28.80 19.60 -11.24
CA VAL A 682 28.03 20.50 -12.10
C VAL A 682 27.73 19.75 -13.38
N ALA A 683 26.46 19.66 -13.78
CA ALA A 683 26.03 19.00 -15.01
C ALA A 683 25.14 19.92 -15.85
N SER A 684 25.14 19.74 -17.17
CA SER A 684 24.36 20.58 -18.07
C SER A 684 23.66 19.82 -19.20
N LYS A 685 22.47 20.30 -19.56
CA LYS A 685 21.62 19.81 -20.64
C LYS A 685 20.87 20.99 -21.26
N ASN A 686 20.96 21.18 -22.58
CA ASN A 686 20.20 22.19 -23.33
C ASN A 686 20.28 23.63 -22.73
N GLY A 687 21.44 24.02 -22.19
CA GLY A 687 21.67 25.32 -21.54
C GLY A 687 21.19 25.43 -20.08
N VAL A 688 20.46 24.44 -19.56
CA VAL A 688 20.15 24.31 -18.13
C VAL A 688 21.35 23.70 -17.42
N THR A 689 21.76 24.29 -16.30
CA THR A 689 22.82 23.78 -15.42
C THR A 689 22.20 23.35 -14.09
N VAL A 690 22.60 22.17 -13.60
CA VAL A 690 22.22 21.62 -12.29
C VAL A 690 23.47 21.19 -11.53
N SER A 691 23.38 21.12 -10.21
CA SER A 691 24.51 20.75 -9.34
C SER A 691 24.04 19.99 -8.13
N ASP A 692 24.90 19.11 -7.63
CA ASP A 692 24.71 18.34 -6.40
C ASP A 692 26.04 18.34 -5.61
N GLU A 693 25.97 18.18 -4.30
CA GLU A 693 27.14 18.11 -3.42
C GLU A 693 26.90 17.22 -2.21
N LEU A 694 27.97 16.59 -1.73
CA LEU A 694 27.97 15.77 -0.52
C LEU A 694 29.33 15.79 0.16
N SER A 695 29.36 15.43 1.45
CA SER A 695 30.58 15.33 2.25
C SER A 695 30.58 14.03 3.06
N PHE A 696 31.74 13.37 3.14
CA PHE A 696 31.93 12.12 3.87
C PHE A 696 33.34 12.05 4.47
N GLU A 697 33.52 11.20 5.47
CA GLU A 697 34.84 10.84 5.99
C GLU A 697 35.45 9.69 5.16
N TYR A 698 36.75 9.71 4.91
CA TYR A 698 37.48 8.57 4.37
C TYR A 698 38.37 7.94 5.44
N GLN A 699 38.03 6.73 5.89
CA GLN A 699 38.78 5.98 6.88
C GLN A 699 39.90 5.17 6.21
N THR A 700 41.11 5.24 6.77
CA THR A 700 42.28 4.45 6.30
C THR A 700 42.72 3.39 7.32
N GLU A 701 42.23 3.52 8.54
CA GLU A 701 42.31 2.59 9.63
C GLU A 701 41.55 1.31 9.29
N ARG A 702 42.22 0.16 9.44
CA ARG A 702 41.56 -1.14 9.41
C ARG A 702 40.99 -1.45 10.79
N TRP A 703 39.80 -2.04 10.80
CA TRP A 703 39.16 -2.59 11.99
C TRP A 703 39.44 -4.09 12.13
N GLY A 704 39.33 -4.60 13.35
CA GLY A 704 39.04 -6.01 13.63
C GLY A 704 37.53 -6.28 13.76
N GLU A 705 37.20 -7.42 14.35
CA GLU A 705 35.81 -7.79 14.68
C GLU A 705 35.13 -6.73 15.58
N PRO A 706 33.81 -6.50 15.44
CA PRO A 706 33.04 -5.63 16.32
C PRO A 706 33.16 -6.04 17.80
N ALA A 707 33.50 -5.09 18.66
CA ALA A 707 33.73 -5.31 20.09
C ALA A 707 32.94 -4.34 21.00
N GLU A 708 32.65 -3.14 20.51
CA GLU A 708 31.96 -2.07 21.25
C GLU A 708 30.84 -1.48 20.37
N ILE A 709 29.74 -1.03 20.98
CA ILE A 709 28.74 -0.19 20.32
C ILE A 709 28.68 1.15 21.04
N LYS A 710 28.97 2.23 20.33
CA LYS A 710 28.95 3.61 20.84
C LYS A 710 27.61 4.24 20.48
N LEU A 711 26.92 4.82 21.48
CA LEU A 711 25.68 5.57 21.29
C LEU A 711 25.93 7.07 21.23
N SER A 712 25.22 7.74 20.33
CA SER A 712 25.01 9.19 20.36
C SER A 712 23.53 9.53 20.17
N ALA A 713 23.14 10.75 20.53
CA ALA A 713 21.76 11.22 20.39
C ALA A 713 21.73 12.70 19.96
N LYS A 714 20.83 13.04 19.04
CA LYS A 714 20.68 14.39 18.49
C LYS A 714 19.20 14.74 18.36
N THR A 715 18.79 15.84 19.00
CA THR A 715 17.44 16.42 18.81
C THR A 715 17.27 16.92 17.38
N GLN A 716 16.16 16.57 16.76
CA GLN A 716 15.73 17.02 15.42
C GLN A 716 14.94 18.33 15.50
N ALA A 717 14.64 18.92 14.35
CA ALA A 717 13.95 20.22 14.26
C ALA A 717 12.47 20.18 14.72
N ASP A 718 11.85 19.00 14.73
CA ASP A 718 10.50 18.74 15.22
C ASP A 718 10.43 18.47 16.74
N GLY A 719 11.58 18.35 17.41
CA GLY A 719 11.70 18.01 18.82
C GLY A 719 11.90 16.51 19.11
N THR A 720 11.82 15.63 18.12
CA THR A 720 12.18 14.21 18.28
C THR A 720 13.69 14.05 18.49
N ILE A 721 14.14 12.87 18.92
CA ILE A 721 15.55 12.57 19.16
C ILE A 721 15.98 11.43 18.24
N LEU A 722 16.90 11.70 17.32
CA LEU A 722 17.60 10.66 16.57
C LEU A 722 18.69 10.05 17.47
N VAL A 723 18.56 8.77 17.78
CA VAL A 723 19.60 7.98 18.43
C VAL A 723 20.39 7.23 17.34
N GLU A 724 21.71 7.22 17.46
CA GLU A 724 22.61 6.55 16.54
C GLU A 724 23.56 5.61 17.31
N ALA A 725 23.67 4.38 16.83
CA ALA A 725 24.60 3.36 17.28
C ALA A 725 25.72 3.18 16.24
N LEU A 726 26.97 3.08 16.71
CA LEU A 726 28.16 2.82 15.89
C LEU A 726 28.95 1.65 16.47
N ALA A 727 29.12 0.58 15.69
CA ALA A 727 29.92 -0.58 16.04
C ALA A 727 31.41 -0.34 15.73
N SER A 728 32.27 -0.51 16.74
CA SER A 728 33.71 -0.37 16.60
C SER A 728 34.47 -1.58 17.15
N ASP A 729 35.68 -1.77 16.64
CA ASP A 729 36.58 -2.83 17.09
C ASP A 729 37.19 -2.54 18.47
N ALA A 730 38.03 -3.46 18.97
CA ALA A 730 38.71 -3.32 20.26
C ALA A 730 39.72 -2.15 20.34
N ASN A 731 40.04 -1.49 19.23
CA ASN A 731 40.87 -0.28 19.16
C ASN A 731 40.02 1.00 19.03
N GLY A 732 38.70 0.86 18.88
CA GLY A 732 37.75 1.96 18.69
C GLY A 732 37.55 2.40 17.23
N VAL A 733 38.09 1.66 16.24
CA VAL A 733 37.91 1.92 14.80
C VAL A 733 36.53 1.46 14.35
N LEU A 734 35.83 2.23 13.51
CA LEU A 734 34.51 1.84 12.98
C LEU A 734 34.63 0.58 12.11
N CYS A 735 33.82 -0.43 12.42
CA CYS A 735 33.69 -1.64 11.61
C CYS A 735 32.75 -1.36 10.42
N ALA A 736 33.28 -0.74 9.36
CA ALA A 736 32.48 -0.20 8.26
C ALA A 736 31.82 -1.26 7.35
N ASP A 737 32.04 -2.55 7.60
CA ASP A 737 31.35 -3.70 6.97
C ASP A 737 30.41 -4.45 7.94
N ALA A 738 30.34 -4.06 9.22
CA ALA A 738 29.55 -4.79 10.21
C ALA A 738 28.05 -4.72 9.90
N ALA A 739 27.41 -5.89 9.92
CA ALA A 739 26.01 -6.12 9.55
C ALA A 739 25.23 -6.90 10.63
N ASN A 740 25.76 -7.03 11.85
CA ASN A 740 25.12 -7.73 12.97
C ASN A 740 23.74 -7.13 13.29
N PHE A 741 22.80 -7.94 13.77
CA PHE A 741 21.57 -7.41 14.34
C PHE A 741 21.84 -6.70 15.67
N VAL A 742 21.24 -5.53 15.83
CA VAL A 742 21.21 -4.73 17.05
C VAL A 742 19.76 -4.42 17.43
N ARG A 743 19.48 -4.38 18.75
CA ARG A 743 18.14 -4.13 19.29
C ARG A 743 18.10 -2.93 20.21
N PHE A 744 17.40 -1.88 19.80
CA PHE A 744 17.08 -0.71 20.62
C PHE A 744 15.95 -1.03 21.61
N GLY A 745 16.17 -0.73 22.88
CA GLY A 745 15.15 -0.64 23.92
C GLY A 745 15.06 0.78 24.49
N LEU A 746 14.08 1.04 25.34
CA LEU A 746 13.87 2.35 25.96
C LEU A 746 13.48 2.21 27.44
N THR A 747 13.88 3.18 28.26
CA THR A 747 13.46 3.30 29.66
C THR A 747 13.27 4.78 30.00
N GLY A 748 12.10 5.12 30.53
CA GLY A 748 11.63 6.50 30.77
C GLY A 748 10.27 6.75 30.10
N ASP A 749 9.83 8.00 30.11
CA ASP A 749 8.46 8.39 29.73
C ASP A 749 8.27 8.66 28.21
N GLY A 750 9.36 8.64 27.44
CA GLY A 750 9.32 8.76 25.97
C GLY A 750 8.91 7.47 25.27
N LYS A 751 8.88 7.49 23.93
CA LYS A 751 8.46 6.37 23.08
C LYS A 751 9.42 6.17 21.90
N LEU A 752 9.78 4.92 21.59
CA LEU A 752 10.44 4.60 20.32
C LEU A 752 9.45 4.74 19.16
N ILE A 753 9.85 5.47 18.11
CA ILE A 753 9.16 5.43 16.82
C ILE A 753 9.64 4.16 16.12
N ASP A 754 8.87 3.09 16.30
CA ASP A 754 9.22 1.71 15.97
C ASP A 754 8.11 1.05 15.12
N ARG A 755 8.42 -0.06 14.46
CA ARG A 755 7.56 -0.84 13.56
C ARG A 755 7.08 -0.04 12.35
N GLN A 756 7.92 0.87 11.87
CA GLN A 756 7.68 1.69 10.68
C GLN A 756 8.15 0.98 9.40
N GLY A 757 9.23 0.19 9.47
CA GLY A 757 9.83 -0.49 8.31
C GLY A 757 10.83 0.35 7.56
N THR A 758 11.67 1.10 8.30
CA THR A 758 12.65 2.04 7.75
C THR A 758 13.90 2.04 8.62
N VAL A 759 15.04 2.48 8.09
CA VAL A 759 16.34 2.39 8.80
C VAL A 759 16.52 3.39 9.94
N ARG A 760 15.42 4.05 10.32
CA ARG A 760 15.28 5.01 11.43
C ARG A 760 14.06 4.68 12.32
N GLY A 761 13.33 3.61 12.01
CA GLY A 761 12.00 3.31 12.56
C GLY A 761 11.75 1.83 12.87
N SER A 762 12.82 1.09 13.16
CA SER A 762 12.79 -0.34 13.52
C SER A 762 13.71 -0.61 14.72
N SER A 763 13.18 -1.24 15.77
CA SER A 763 13.89 -1.52 17.02
C SER A 763 14.87 -2.68 16.89
N LEU A 764 14.54 -3.73 16.12
CA LEU A 764 15.48 -4.75 15.66
C LEU A 764 15.86 -4.49 14.21
N ILE A 765 17.16 -4.33 13.94
CA ILE A 765 17.69 -4.05 12.60
C ILE A 765 19.15 -4.53 12.48
N GLN A 766 19.58 -4.93 11.29
CA GLN A 766 21.00 -5.12 10.99
C GLN A 766 21.74 -3.79 10.84
N LEU A 767 23.00 -3.76 11.25
CA LEU A 767 23.87 -2.61 11.02
C LEU A 767 24.03 -2.30 9.50
N THR A 768 24.07 -1.02 9.17
CA THR A 768 24.38 -0.44 7.87
C THR A 768 25.78 0.19 7.95
N ASN A 769 26.79 -0.49 7.41
CA ASN A 769 28.20 -0.09 7.54
C ASN A 769 28.63 0.19 9.00
N GLY A 770 28.29 -0.72 9.91
CA GLY A 770 28.53 -0.56 11.34
C GLY A 770 27.65 0.47 12.04
N ARG A 771 26.59 0.98 11.40
CA ARG A 771 25.67 1.99 11.96
C ARG A 771 24.25 1.45 12.13
N ALA A 772 23.52 1.92 13.13
CA ALA A 772 22.05 1.81 13.17
C ALA A 772 21.44 3.06 13.78
N ARG A 773 20.17 3.35 13.50
CA ARG A 773 19.48 4.55 13.96
C ARG A 773 18.05 4.25 14.38
N ILE A 774 17.54 4.99 15.36
CA ILE A 774 16.11 5.00 15.70
C ILE A 774 15.67 6.40 16.14
N VAL A 775 14.44 6.79 15.81
CA VAL A 775 13.81 8.03 16.30
C VAL A 775 13.06 7.77 17.61
N VAL A 776 13.21 8.69 18.56
CA VAL A 776 12.54 8.66 19.86
C VAL A 776 11.70 9.92 20.02
N ASP A 777 10.43 9.74 20.35
CA ASP A 777 9.50 10.80 20.73
C ASP A 777 9.59 11.06 22.24
N PRO A 778 9.92 12.29 22.70
CA PRO A 778 9.98 12.64 24.12
C PRO A 778 8.62 13.01 24.74
N ALA A 779 7.48 12.74 24.08
CA ALA A 779 6.12 13.08 24.56
C ALA A 779 5.67 12.34 25.84
N GLY A 780 6.26 12.72 26.96
CA GLY A 780 5.98 12.26 28.31
C GLY A 780 7.03 12.77 29.31
N GLY A 781 8.28 12.87 28.85
CA GLY A 781 9.43 13.31 29.62
C GLY A 781 10.74 13.00 28.90
N SER A 782 11.88 13.36 29.52
CA SER A 782 13.20 12.95 29.02
C SER A 782 13.32 11.42 29.03
N ALA A 783 13.82 10.83 27.96
CA ALA A 783 14.25 9.42 28.00
C ALA A 783 15.34 9.27 29.08
N ALA A 784 15.15 8.34 30.03
CA ALA A 784 16.09 8.14 31.14
C ALA A 784 17.30 7.32 30.68
N SER A 785 17.09 6.34 29.80
CA SER A 785 18.14 5.77 28.94
C SER A 785 17.54 5.03 27.74
N VAL A 786 18.31 4.93 26.67
CA VAL A 786 18.03 4.07 25.50
C VAL A 786 19.05 2.93 25.50
N PRO A 787 18.77 1.78 26.17
CA PRO A 787 19.66 0.64 26.16
C PRO A 787 19.67 -0.09 24.80
N LEU A 788 20.83 -0.61 24.41
CA LEU A 788 20.97 -1.61 23.35
C LEU A 788 21.24 -2.99 23.96
N SER A 789 20.51 -4.03 23.52
CA SER A 789 20.63 -5.37 24.10
C SER A 789 21.59 -6.29 23.33
N GLY A 790 22.87 -5.87 23.24
CA GLY A 790 24.00 -6.68 22.77
C GLY A 790 24.04 -6.99 21.27
N PHE A 791 25.08 -7.74 20.88
CA PHE A 791 25.22 -8.32 19.53
C PHE A 791 24.41 -9.62 19.47
N VAL A 792 23.38 -9.68 18.61
CA VAL A 792 22.68 -10.94 18.32
C VAL A 792 23.17 -11.48 16.99
N SER A 793 23.95 -12.56 17.04
CA SER A 793 24.29 -13.34 15.85
C SER A 793 23.11 -14.23 15.45
N ALA A 794 22.13 -13.67 14.73
CA ALA A 794 21.38 -14.50 13.79
C ALA A 794 22.41 -15.04 12.77
N SER A 795 22.46 -16.36 12.59
CA SER A 795 23.44 -17.01 11.73
C SER A 795 23.04 -16.91 10.25
N GLY A 796 23.07 -15.69 9.71
CA GLY A 796 22.85 -15.41 8.29
C GLY A 796 24.10 -15.72 7.44
N PRO A 797 23.96 -16.12 6.15
CA PRO A 797 25.08 -16.70 5.39
C PRO A 797 26.23 -15.74 5.02
N ALA A 798 25.97 -14.42 4.99
CA ALA A 798 26.91 -13.42 4.50
C ALA A 798 28.26 -13.36 5.26
N SER A 799 28.33 -13.86 6.50
CA SER A 799 29.61 -14.03 7.21
C SER A 799 30.29 -15.35 6.80
N GLY A 800 31.14 -15.32 5.78
CA GLY A 800 32.00 -16.45 5.36
C GLY A 800 33.05 -16.91 6.38
N ALA A 801 32.97 -16.44 7.63
CA ALA A 801 33.80 -16.89 8.75
C ALA A 801 33.32 -18.26 9.25
N LYS A 802 34.24 -19.20 9.46
CA LYS A 802 33.93 -20.48 10.12
C LYS A 802 33.37 -20.23 11.53
N PRO A 803 32.40 -21.03 12.00
CA PRO A 803 31.83 -20.84 13.33
C PRO A 803 32.90 -20.95 14.41
N ALA A 804 33.19 -19.83 15.06
CA ALA A 804 34.00 -19.79 16.28
C ALA A 804 33.25 -20.54 17.39
N ALA A 805 33.97 -21.25 18.26
CA ALA A 805 33.36 -21.93 19.39
C ALA A 805 32.66 -20.92 20.31
N ALA A 806 31.47 -21.29 20.81
CA ALA A 806 30.57 -20.37 21.51
C ALA A 806 31.21 -19.72 22.75
N ALA A 807 31.71 -18.50 22.57
CA ALA A 807 31.99 -17.57 23.66
C ALA A 807 30.66 -16.98 24.15
N GLY A 808 30.49 -16.87 25.48
CA GLY A 808 29.22 -16.45 26.07
C GLY A 808 28.82 -15.02 25.66
N ALA A 809 27.52 -14.81 25.41
CA ALA A 809 26.97 -13.54 24.98
C ALA A 809 27.23 -12.43 26.03
N ALA A 810 28.22 -11.59 25.76
CA ALA A 810 28.52 -10.40 26.55
C ALA A 810 27.52 -9.29 26.21
N VAL A 811 26.69 -8.90 27.17
CA VAL A 811 25.75 -7.77 27.00
C VAL A 811 26.52 -6.46 27.10
N VAL A 812 27.00 -5.98 25.94
CA VAL A 812 27.58 -4.63 25.79
C VAL A 812 26.46 -3.61 25.82
N GLY A 813 26.08 -3.17 27.02
CA GLY A 813 25.05 -2.16 27.23
C GLY A 813 25.60 -0.74 27.13
N ALA A 814 25.27 -0.03 26.05
CA ALA A 814 25.48 1.41 25.92
C ALA A 814 24.27 2.20 26.40
N GLN A 815 24.47 3.44 26.84
CA GLN A 815 23.40 4.39 27.20
C GLN A 815 23.71 5.78 26.64
N ALA A 816 22.77 6.37 25.92
CA ALA A 816 22.77 7.80 25.61
C ALA A 816 22.16 8.60 26.79
N SER A 817 22.80 9.71 27.17
CA SER A 817 22.24 10.69 28.13
C SER A 817 22.22 12.08 27.50
N GLY A 818 21.07 12.75 27.57
CA GLY A 818 20.86 14.07 26.96
C GLY A 818 21.24 15.21 27.91
N ALA A 819 22.11 16.11 27.45
CA ALA A 819 22.47 17.32 28.19
C ALA A 819 21.36 18.38 28.09
N ALA A 820 20.46 18.43 29.08
CA ALA A 820 19.45 19.48 29.18
C ALA A 820 20.11 20.82 29.56
N ALA A 821 19.85 21.87 28.78
CA ALA A 821 20.27 23.23 29.13
C ALA A 821 19.52 23.72 30.39
N GLY A 822 20.25 24.03 31.46
CA GLY A 822 19.65 24.26 32.77
C GLY A 822 18.89 25.58 32.89
N VAL A 823 17.60 25.50 33.23
CA VAL A 823 16.82 26.64 33.75
C VAL A 823 16.93 26.66 35.27
N SER A 824 17.56 27.69 35.83
CA SER A 824 17.76 27.80 37.28
C SER A 824 16.49 28.29 38.00
N ALA A 825 16.02 27.52 38.99
CA ALA A 825 15.06 27.97 40.00
C ALA A 825 15.70 27.86 41.39
N GLY A 826 15.77 28.98 42.11
CA GLY A 826 16.48 29.07 43.39
C GLY A 826 15.57 28.97 44.62
N ALA A 827 16.10 28.32 45.66
CA ALA A 827 15.82 28.48 47.09
C ALA A 827 14.38 28.83 47.55
N GLY A 828 13.72 27.87 48.20
CA GLY A 828 12.61 28.09 49.13
C GLY A 828 12.54 26.95 50.15
N ALA A 829 12.70 27.24 51.45
CA ALA A 829 12.85 26.23 52.49
C ALA A 829 11.87 26.41 53.66
N ALA A 830 11.32 25.31 54.19
CA ALA A 830 10.82 25.22 55.57
C ALA A 830 10.60 23.76 56.06
N LEU A 831 11.10 23.51 57.28
CA LEU A 831 10.80 22.48 58.31
C LEU A 831 9.62 21.51 58.04
N ALA A 832 9.67 20.20 58.33
CA ALA A 832 9.97 19.52 59.60
C ALA A 832 10.24 18.01 59.32
N ALA A 833 11.11 17.23 59.99
CA ALA A 833 11.50 17.07 61.40
C ALA A 833 10.66 16.03 62.19
N ALA A 834 11.36 15.10 62.85
CA ALA A 834 10.90 13.90 63.59
C ALA A 834 10.31 12.73 62.75
N GLY A 835 10.60 11.45 63.04
CA GLY A 835 11.59 10.91 64.00
C GLY A 835 11.49 9.37 64.20
N SER A 836 12.59 8.76 64.67
CA SER A 836 12.79 7.32 65.06
C SER A 836 12.51 6.24 63.97
N ALA A 837 13.35 5.25 63.64
CA ALA A 837 14.52 4.55 64.23
C ALA A 837 14.23 3.22 64.95
N ALA A 838 15.17 2.25 64.79
CA ALA A 838 15.13 0.83 65.17
C ALA A 838 14.05 0.00 64.45
N GLY A 839 14.22 -1.31 64.20
CA GLY A 839 15.32 -2.28 64.38
C GLY A 839 14.81 -3.66 63.89
N GLY A 840 15.57 -4.73 63.70
CA GLY A 840 16.99 -5.07 63.89
C GLY A 840 17.22 -6.51 63.37
N ALA A 841 18.45 -7.04 63.37
CA ALA A 841 18.77 -8.33 62.75
C ALA A 841 18.77 -9.54 63.72
N GLY A 842 18.51 -10.74 63.19
CA GLY A 842 18.64 -12.05 63.85
C GLY A 842 18.06 -13.17 62.95
N VAL A 843 18.83 -14.06 62.30
CA VAL A 843 19.60 -15.21 62.84
C VAL A 843 18.67 -16.29 63.45
N GLY A 844 18.72 -17.58 63.05
CA GLY A 844 19.50 -18.23 61.98
C GLY A 844 19.53 -19.78 62.11
N GLY A 845 20.04 -20.49 61.09
CA GLY A 845 20.20 -21.96 61.07
C GLY A 845 18.94 -22.77 60.68
N GLY A 846 19.04 -24.03 60.24
CA GLY A 846 20.24 -24.81 59.88
C GLY A 846 19.98 -26.29 59.52
N ALA A 847 20.80 -26.83 58.62
CA ALA A 847 21.16 -28.26 58.41
C ALA A 847 20.08 -29.35 58.10
N ARG A 848 20.09 -29.76 56.81
CA ARG A 848 20.31 -31.15 56.29
C ARG A 848 19.39 -32.34 56.67
N ALA A 849 18.70 -32.80 55.61
CA ALA A 849 18.90 -34.09 54.92
C ALA A 849 18.24 -35.43 55.39
N SER A 850 17.21 -35.82 54.63
CA SER A 850 16.97 -37.16 54.05
C SER A 850 16.02 -36.95 52.83
N GLY A 851 15.88 -37.80 51.81
CA GLY A 851 16.53 -39.05 51.39
C GLY A 851 16.01 -39.41 49.98
N ALA A 852 16.63 -40.36 49.27
CA ALA A 852 16.26 -40.77 47.89
C ALA A 852 14.82 -41.34 47.81
N VAL A 853 14.18 -41.48 46.63
CA VAL A 853 14.49 -42.46 45.56
C VAL A 853 13.91 -42.02 44.20
N ALA A 854 14.50 -42.50 43.09
CA ALA A 854 14.07 -42.23 41.72
C ALA A 854 12.88 -43.10 41.26
N GLY A 855 12.17 -42.67 40.21
CA GLY A 855 11.13 -43.45 39.54
C GLY A 855 11.10 -43.15 38.04
N ALA A 856 11.22 -44.18 37.21
CA ALA A 856 11.17 -44.10 35.75
C ALA A 856 10.69 -45.43 35.13
N SER A 857 10.32 -45.38 33.85
CA SER A 857 9.97 -46.47 32.92
C SER A 857 8.59 -47.16 33.01
N ALA A 858 7.96 -47.19 31.84
CA ALA A 858 7.28 -48.30 31.17
C ALA A 858 6.22 -49.17 31.87
N SER A 859 5.09 -49.33 31.17
CA SER A 859 4.35 -50.59 31.07
C SER A 859 3.85 -50.79 29.64
N ALA A 860 3.71 -52.05 29.21
CA ALA A 860 3.17 -52.47 27.92
C ALA A 860 2.44 -53.81 28.09
N ASP A 861 1.49 -54.08 27.19
CA ASP A 861 0.74 -55.35 27.03
C ASP A 861 -0.09 -55.87 28.22
N ALA A 862 -1.15 -56.66 28.03
CA ALA A 862 -2.09 -56.83 26.91
C ALA A 862 -3.27 -57.72 27.40
N THR A 863 -4.46 -57.68 26.76
CA THR A 863 -5.13 -58.87 26.16
C THR A 863 -6.59 -58.66 25.68
N LEU A 864 -6.91 -59.35 24.57
CA LEU A 864 -8.18 -60.05 24.22
C LEU A 864 -9.50 -59.30 23.90
N ALA A 865 -9.85 -59.35 22.60
CA ALA A 865 -11.07 -59.98 22.02
C ALA A 865 -12.48 -59.35 22.21
N ALA A 866 -13.46 -59.54 21.29
CA ALA A 866 -13.45 -59.90 19.85
C ALA A 866 -14.86 -59.76 19.21
N ALA A 867 -14.91 -59.55 17.88
CA ALA A 867 -16.11 -59.63 17.00
C ALA A 867 -17.24 -58.61 17.31
N SER A 868 -18.28 -58.36 16.49
CA SER A 868 -18.79 -58.83 15.18
C SER A 868 -19.71 -57.70 14.59
N VAL A 869 -20.24 -57.64 13.35
CA VAL A 869 -20.40 -58.49 12.14
C VAL A 869 -20.17 -57.59 10.88
N ALA A 870 -19.85 -58.15 9.71
CA ALA A 870 -19.81 -57.42 8.42
C ALA A 870 -21.10 -57.61 7.58
N GLY A 871 -21.52 -56.59 6.82
CA GLY A 871 -22.70 -56.63 5.93
C GLY A 871 -22.34 -56.27 4.48
N THR A 872 -22.61 -57.19 3.55
CA THR A 872 -22.34 -57.05 2.10
C THR A 872 -23.62 -56.72 1.32
N GLY A 873 -23.53 -56.07 0.15
CA GLY A 873 -24.72 -55.89 -0.71
C GLY A 873 -24.55 -54.98 -1.93
N ALA A 874 -24.12 -55.56 -3.04
CA ALA A 874 -23.82 -54.90 -4.32
C ALA A 874 -25.04 -54.37 -5.13
N ALA A 875 -24.70 -53.50 -6.09
CA ALA A 875 -25.18 -53.46 -7.49
C ALA A 875 -26.40 -52.60 -7.94
N ALA A 876 -26.07 -51.69 -8.88
CA ALA A 876 -26.75 -51.43 -10.16
C ALA A 876 -28.15 -50.76 -10.24
N GLY A 877 -28.21 -49.72 -11.08
CA GLY A 877 -29.45 -49.10 -11.60
C GLY A 877 -29.11 -47.88 -12.47
N ALA A 878 -29.61 -47.82 -13.71
CA ALA A 878 -29.31 -46.76 -14.69
C ALA A 878 -30.58 -46.10 -15.24
N GLY A 879 -30.44 -44.89 -15.81
CA GLY A 879 -31.53 -44.09 -16.39
C GLY A 879 -31.67 -42.73 -15.67
N ALA A 880 -31.32 -41.54 -16.18
CA ALA A 880 -31.25 -40.93 -17.54
C ALA A 880 -32.45 -40.03 -17.91
N ALA A 881 -32.10 -38.82 -18.37
CA ALA A 881 -32.84 -37.93 -19.28
C ALA A 881 -34.05 -37.07 -18.79
N MET A 882 -33.76 -35.76 -18.67
CA MET A 882 -34.36 -34.65 -19.45
C MET A 882 -35.73 -33.95 -19.12
N THR A 883 -35.63 -32.61 -19.20
CA THR A 883 -36.55 -31.60 -19.78
C THR A 883 -37.88 -31.18 -19.13
N ALA A 884 -37.83 -29.99 -18.52
CA ALA A 884 -38.41 -28.72 -19.02
C ALA A 884 -39.91 -28.34 -18.90
N ALA A 885 -40.10 -27.08 -18.43
CA ALA A 885 -41.14 -26.09 -18.76
C ALA A 885 -42.63 -26.34 -18.41
N GLY A 886 -43.35 -25.26 -18.01
CA GLY A 886 -44.81 -25.30 -17.77
C GLY A 886 -45.38 -24.08 -17.01
N SER A 887 -45.69 -23.00 -17.72
CA SER A 887 -46.17 -21.70 -17.20
C SER A 887 -47.66 -21.63 -16.78
N ALA A 888 -47.98 -20.58 -15.99
CA ALA A 888 -49.18 -19.70 -16.10
C ALA A 888 -50.45 -19.90 -15.21
N ALA A 889 -50.63 -18.92 -14.30
CA ALA A 889 -51.74 -17.95 -14.21
C ALA A 889 -53.18 -18.28 -13.71
N GLY A 890 -53.74 -17.32 -12.94
CA GLY A 890 -55.17 -17.11 -12.63
C GLY A 890 -55.65 -17.61 -11.25
N GLY A 891 -56.50 -16.90 -10.48
CA GLY A 891 -57.02 -15.52 -10.59
C GLY A 891 -58.32 -15.30 -9.77
N ALA A 892 -58.65 -14.03 -9.45
CA ALA A 892 -59.94 -13.52 -8.89
C ALA A 892 -60.35 -13.92 -7.44
N ASP A 893 -61.17 -13.18 -6.67
CA ASP A 893 -61.63 -11.75 -6.64
C ASP A 893 -62.48 -11.47 -5.35
N VAL A 894 -62.94 -10.21 -5.16
CA VAL A 894 -64.16 -9.72 -4.46
C VAL A 894 -64.05 -9.11 -3.04
N GLY A 895 -64.17 -7.77 -2.99
CA GLY A 895 -64.99 -7.01 -2.02
C GLY A 895 -64.35 -6.55 -0.68
N GLY A 896 -64.71 -5.39 -0.10
CA GLY A 896 -65.56 -4.28 -0.57
C GLY A 896 -66.26 -3.51 0.57
N GLY A 897 -66.26 -2.17 0.55
CA GLY A 897 -67.12 -1.35 1.44
C GLY A 897 -66.52 -0.04 1.99
N ALA A 898 -67.34 1.01 1.98
CA ALA A 898 -67.18 2.32 2.66
C ALA A 898 -68.61 2.78 3.06
N PRO A 899 -68.89 4.00 3.61
CA PRO A 899 -68.03 5.11 4.06
C PRO A 899 -68.41 5.69 5.45
N ALA A 900 -67.77 6.78 5.93
CA ALA A 900 -68.44 7.93 6.59
C ALA A 900 -67.50 9.10 7.01
N SER A 901 -68.11 10.29 7.05
CA SER A 901 -67.73 11.65 7.50
C SER A 901 -67.19 11.79 8.95
N ALA A 902 -66.73 12.95 9.50
CA ALA A 902 -66.90 14.37 9.10
C ALA A 902 -65.88 15.36 9.76
N ALA A 903 -65.74 16.55 9.15
CA ALA A 903 -65.62 17.91 9.73
C ALA A 903 -64.64 18.29 10.89
N GLY A 904 -63.93 19.41 10.72
CA GLY A 904 -63.24 20.20 11.78
C GLY A 904 -62.45 21.39 11.18
N ALA A 905 -62.51 22.60 11.76
CA ALA A 905 -61.97 23.83 11.14
C ALA A 905 -61.54 24.93 12.17
N ALA A 906 -61.06 26.08 11.65
CA ALA A 906 -60.50 27.28 12.32
C ALA A 906 -59.00 27.17 12.71
N ALA A 907 -58.06 28.09 12.41
CA ALA A 907 -58.01 29.58 12.37
C ALA A 907 -57.63 30.21 13.74
N SER A 908 -56.79 31.25 13.88
CA SER A 908 -55.95 32.00 12.90
C SER A 908 -54.90 32.91 13.58
N ALA A 909 -54.01 33.50 12.76
CA ALA A 909 -53.37 34.83 12.93
C ALA A 909 -52.23 35.02 13.97
N ARG A 910 -51.45 36.12 13.95
CA ARG A 910 -50.70 36.88 12.90
C ARG A 910 -49.95 38.03 13.60
N ALA A 911 -48.90 38.59 12.97
CA ALA A 911 -48.33 39.94 13.26
C ALA A 911 -47.53 40.10 14.60
N LYS A 912 -46.60 41.06 14.78
CA LYS A 912 -45.78 41.90 13.85
C LYS A 912 -44.73 42.72 14.66
N THR A 913 -43.53 43.00 14.08
CA THR A 913 -42.65 44.23 14.18
C THR A 913 -42.45 45.01 15.51
N ALA A 914 -41.35 45.73 15.81
CA ALA A 914 -39.97 45.86 15.29
C ALA A 914 -39.17 46.91 16.12
N ALA A 915 -37.87 47.12 15.78
CA ALA A 915 -37.11 48.40 15.80
C ALA A 915 -36.45 48.97 17.09
N ALA A 916 -35.10 48.93 17.08
CA ALA A 916 -34.16 50.08 17.02
C ALA A 916 -33.67 50.89 18.27
N GLY A 917 -32.35 51.18 18.28
CA GLY A 917 -31.67 52.36 18.86
C GLY A 917 -31.06 52.22 20.29
N HIS A 918 -30.08 53.03 20.73
CA HIS A 918 -29.02 53.82 20.04
C HIS A 918 -28.03 54.44 21.07
N THR A 919 -26.71 54.56 20.78
CA THR A 919 -25.66 55.41 21.48
C THR A 919 -25.40 55.19 23.01
N GLY A 920 -24.27 55.59 23.64
CA GLY A 920 -22.96 56.10 23.17
C GLY A 920 -22.13 56.78 24.31
N GLN A 921 -20.78 56.78 24.22
CA GLN A 921 -19.78 57.44 25.12
C GLN A 921 -19.70 56.91 26.60
N GLY A 922 -18.60 57.02 27.37
CA GLY A 922 -17.18 57.41 27.11
C GLY A 922 -16.41 57.81 28.41
N GLY A 923 -15.08 57.63 28.49
CA GLY A 923 -14.20 58.33 29.48
C GLY A 923 -13.13 57.56 30.30
N THR A 924 -11.86 58.01 30.19
CA THR A 924 -10.78 58.15 31.22
C THR A 924 -10.35 57.02 32.20
N GLY A 925 -9.02 56.86 32.40
CA GLY A 925 -8.44 56.74 33.77
C GLY A 925 -7.33 55.71 34.08
N GLN A 926 -6.05 56.11 33.95
CA GLN A 926 -4.81 55.70 34.66
C GLN A 926 -4.56 54.30 35.33
N GLU A 927 -3.38 53.75 34.97
CA GLU A 927 -2.29 53.20 35.82
C GLU A 927 -2.48 51.99 36.78
N THR A 928 -1.96 50.85 36.29
CA THR A 928 -1.07 49.87 36.98
C THR A 928 -1.37 49.38 38.40
N ALA A 929 -1.77 48.10 38.49
CA ALA A 929 -1.26 47.17 39.50
C ALA A 929 -1.12 45.77 38.86
N VAL A 930 -0.08 45.00 39.24
CA VAL A 930 0.15 43.64 38.74
C VAL A 930 -0.21 42.62 39.81
N ASN A 931 -1.02 41.61 39.46
CA ASN A 931 -0.99 40.29 40.09
C ASN A 931 -1.60 39.23 39.17
N VAL A 932 -1.07 38.00 39.23
CA VAL A 932 -1.45 36.88 38.35
C VAL A 932 -2.14 35.78 39.15
N THR A 933 -3.27 35.28 38.66
CA THR A 933 -3.86 33.99 39.08
C THR A 933 -4.57 33.34 37.90
N LEU A 934 -4.42 32.02 37.72
CA LEU A 934 -4.89 31.28 36.54
C LEU A 934 -6.41 30.99 36.57
N GLY A 935 -7.07 30.93 35.40
CA GLY A 935 -8.56 30.88 35.35
C GLY A 935 -9.29 30.19 34.18
N ARG A 936 -8.63 29.57 33.19
CA ARG A 936 -9.19 28.75 32.07
C ARG A 936 -10.05 29.43 30.94
N ARG A 937 -9.85 28.86 29.74
CA ARG A 937 -10.77 28.68 28.57
C ARG A 937 -10.96 29.78 27.47
N ARG A 938 -10.86 29.26 26.22
CA ARG A 938 -11.56 29.58 24.95
C ARG A 938 -10.96 30.56 23.91
N LEU A 939 -10.66 29.96 22.74
CA LEU A 939 -11.06 30.30 21.36
C LEU A 939 -10.52 31.55 20.63
N VAL A 940 -10.01 31.28 19.42
CA VAL A 940 -10.18 32.03 18.14
C VAL A 940 -9.66 33.47 18.02
N SER A 941 -8.66 33.65 17.13
CA SER A 941 -8.64 34.58 15.98
C SER A 941 -7.31 34.30 15.23
N VAL A 942 -7.22 34.05 13.91
CA VAL A 942 -7.58 34.91 12.76
C VAL A 942 -6.99 36.32 12.88
N VAL A 943 -5.93 36.61 12.13
CA VAL A 943 -5.46 37.97 11.83
C VAL A 943 -5.15 38.01 10.34
N SER A 944 -5.65 39.02 9.63
CA SER A 944 -5.25 39.30 8.25
C SER A 944 -4.24 40.45 8.20
N VAL A 945 -3.44 40.49 7.14
CA VAL A 945 -2.66 41.65 6.72
C VAL A 945 -2.90 41.84 5.22
N ALA A 946 -3.04 43.09 4.77
CA ALA A 946 -3.68 43.40 3.49
C ALA A 946 -2.71 43.66 2.32
N SER A 947 -3.04 43.02 1.19
CA SER A 947 -2.86 43.44 -0.21
C SER A 947 -1.87 44.57 -0.59
N SER A 948 -0.89 44.22 -1.42
CA SER A 948 -0.51 44.96 -2.64
C SER A 948 0.36 44.06 -3.55
N GLY A 949 0.13 43.89 -4.86
CA GLY A 949 -1.05 44.26 -5.66
C GLY A 949 -0.85 44.00 -7.16
N LEU A 950 -1.77 43.23 -7.78
CA LEU A 950 -1.92 42.93 -9.23
C LEU A 950 -0.79 42.10 -9.90
N PRO A 951 -1.09 41.33 -10.97
CA PRO A 951 -2.30 40.52 -11.18
C PRO A 951 -1.95 39.03 -11.47
N THR A 952 -2.69 38.10 -10.87
CA THR A 952 -2.47 36.66 -11.04
C THR A 952 -3.05 36.15 -12.36
N ALA A 953 -2.22 35.57 -13.23
CA ALA A 953 -2.68 34.59 -14.22
C ALA A 953 -2.78 33.23 -13.52
N PHE A 954 -3.99 32.69 -13.39
CA PHE A 954 -4.18 31.33 -12.88
C PHE A 954 -3.94 30.32 -14.00
N ILE A 955 -2.92 29.48 -13.85
CA ILE A 955 -2.83 28.18 -14.50
C ILE A 955 -3.09 27.17 -13.40
N THR A 956 -4.18 26.42 -13.53
CA THR A 956 -4.43 25.22 -12.74
C THR A 956 -3.51 24.11 -13.22
N VAL A 957 -2.96 23.34 -12.27
CA VAL A 957 -2.29 22.05 -12.49
C VAL A 957 -2.90 21.08 -11.48
#